data_AF-A0A164V1E1-F1
#
_entry.id   AF-A0A164V1E1-F1
#
_cell.length_a   1.000
_cell.length_b   1.000
_cell.length_c   1.000
_cell.angle_alpha   90.00
_cell.angle_beta   90.00
_cell.angle_gamma   90.00
#
_symmetry.space_group_name_H-M   'P 1'
#
loop_
_entity.id
_entity.type
_entity.pdbx_description
1 polymer ?
#
loop_
_entity_poly.entity_id
_entity_poly.type
_entity_poly.pdbx_seq_one_letter_code
_entity_poly.pdbx_strand_id
1 'polypeptide(L)'
;MEEKEDSVLIQLQQSVHSNPDDSSLHFNLALYLWEHSKEINSIKEKAAEHFVISAKLDPHNPNAFRYLGDYYSQVSLDSTRALKCYQRALSLLPNDSYIGESICDLLDKEGKESLEIAVCREASEKSPRAFWAFRRLGYLQVYQKKYSEAVQNLQHAIRGYPTSADLWEALGLAYQQLGMLTAAIKSYGRAIELEDSRVFALIESGNIFLMLGSFSKGVEQFQDALRISPQNVAAHYGLASGLLSLSKECINSGAFKWGSSLLEEASETAMASTTLTGNISSLWKLHGDIQLTYAKSYSWMDEKQGLQDDELAFTNSILTWQKTCFSAAVLASRSYQRALHLAPWQANIYIDIGIAVDAMCSLKEKEINNLYALQLPEKMTLGGLFLEGYNDEFWVALGCLSLDAALKQHALIRSLQLDVSLASAWAYLGKLYKKEGDKRLAQEAFDRARSIDPSLALPWAGMSADSYTREIKVDEAYECCLRAVQIMPIADYQIGLANLALLSGNLTSSQVFGAVRQALQRAPHYPESYNLNGLVYEARHEYLTASVFYRLARCAICASEKGSNSRLRDISVNLSRSLCKAGNAVDAIVECENLKKEGLLDSKGLQIYAFSLWQLGKNELVLSAVRTLASSVLSLEKTSVPGCISFICRLLYYISGKESAIKSIMKMPKDLFQSSKVSFVLSAIHALDQRNQLDSVVSSSRCFVVSPAEITGMHILIALGKLVKHGSENCLAIQNGVNHLRKTLHMYPNSGLIRNLLIYLLLCNREWNSIHLATRCLVVCDSDYQKEEDFRSPIEILGAAAVACYSGGNHSDKLSLPTCRGQCLSGHEAIQRLQKHVSRDFPVTFVFCLSV
;
A
#
# COMPACT_ATOMS: atom_id res chain seq x y z
N MET A 1 1.68 68.77 -43.50
CA MET A 1 2.87 67.99 -43.08
C MET A 1 3.83 67.87 -44.25
N GLU A 2 3.33 67.59 -45.45
CA GLU A 2 4.10 67.56 -46.70
C GLU A 2 4.95 68.83 -46.97
N GLU A 3 4.45 70.06 -46.73
CA GLU A 3 5.25 71.28 -46.93
C GLU A 3 6.47 71.43 -45.98
N LYS A 4 6.43 70.81 -44.80
CA LYS A 4 7.61 70.80 -43.89
C LYS A 4 8.62 69.73 -44.29
N GLU A 5 8.16 68.63 -44.86
CA GLU A 5 8.99 67.51 -45.33
C GLU A 5 9.84 67.94 -46.56
N ASP A 6 9.26 68.70 -47.49
CA ASP A 6 10.01 69.21 -48.65
C ASP A 6 11.06 70.26 -48.25
N SER A 7 10.78 71.09 -47.24
CA SER A 7 11.73 72.08 -46.74
C SER A 7 13.00 71.46 -46.14
N VAL A 8 12.88 70.33 -45.44
CA VAL A 8 14.03 69.67 -44.78
C VAL A 8 14.90 68.97 -45.82
N LEU A 9 14.29 68.33 -46.83
CA LEU A 9 15.03 67.72 -47.94
C LEU A 9 15.86 68.75 -48.72
N ILE A 10 15.26 69.90 -49.04
CA ILE A 10 15.94 70.99 -49.77
C ILE A 10 17.10 71.55 -48.94
N GLN A 11 16.92 71.74 -47.64
CA GLN A 11 18.00 72.19 -46.74
C GLN A 11 19.13 71.18 -46.65
N LEU A 12 18.83 69.89 -46.52
CA LEU A 12 19.84 68.84 -46.47
C LEU A 12 20.60 68.74 -47.80
N GLN A 13 19.91 68.83 -48.94
CA GLN A 13 20.56 68.87 -50.24
C GLN A 13 21.46 70.10 -50.39
N GLN A 14 21.00 71.30 -50.02
CA GLN A 14 21.82 72.51 -50.06
C GLN A 14 23.05 72.41 -49.14
N SER A 15 22.89 71.81 -47.95
CA SER A 15 23.99 71.60 -47.01
C SER A 15 25.06 70.67 -47.58
N VAL A 16 24.66 69.58 -48.23
CA VAL A 16 25.57 68.65 -48.93
C VAL A 16 26.26 69.35 -50.11
N HIS A 17 25.56 70.19 -50.87
CA HIS A 17 26.18 70.96 -51.95
C HIS A 17 27.18 72.00 -51.45
N SER A 18 26.95 72.58 -50.26
CA SER A 18 27.86 73.56 -49.66
C SER A 18 29.15 72.92 -49.11
N ASN A 19 29.05 71.70 -48.57
CA ASN A 19 30.15 70.96 -47.97
C ASN A 19 30.11 69.47 -48.40
N PRO A 20 30.61 69.14 -49.61
CA PRO A 20 30.51 67.78 -50.16
C PRO A 20 31.44 66.76 -49.48
N ASP A 21 32.44 67.20 -48.72
CA ASP A 21 33.38 66.32 -48.02
C ASP A 21 32.91 65.93 -46.61
N ASP A 22 31.77 66.42 -46.16
CA ASP A 22 31.22 66.10 -44.84
C ASP A 22 30.38 64.82 -44.86
N SER A 23 30.92 63.75 -44.27
CA SER A 23 30.26 62.45 -44.13
C SER A 23 28.91 62.53 -43.42
N SER A 24 28.78 63.40 -42.40
CA SER A 24 27.59 63.47 -41.56
C SER A 24 26.38 64.03 -42.32
N LEU A 25 26.61 65.00 -43.21
CA LEU A 25 25.57 65.58 -44.07
C LEU A 25 25.09 64.57 -45.11
N HIS A 26 26.02 63.83 -45.73
CA HIS A 26 25.67 62.73 -46.63
C HIS A 26 24.88 61.62 -45.93
N PHE A 27 25.26 61.24 -44.71
CA PHE A 27 24.53 60.25 -43.91
C PHE A 27 23.12 60.71 -43.55
N ASN A 28 22.97 61.96 -43.09
CA ASN A 28 21.67 62.52 -42.69
C ASN A 28 20.72 62.67 -43.90
N LEU A 29 21.24 63.10 -45.06
CA LEU A 29 20.47 63.14 -46.30
C LEU A 29 20.04 61.73 -46.73
N ALA A 30 20.95 60.76 -46.68
CA ALA A 30 20.64 59.36 -47.00
C ALA A 30 19.61 58.75 -46.06
N LEU A 31 19.72 58.99 -44.76
CA LEU A 31 18.76 58.55 -43.75
C LEU A 31 17.38 59.14 -43.99
N TYR A 32 17.31 60.44 -44.26
CA TYR A 32 16.06 61.12 -44.58
C TYR A 32 15.37 60.50 -45.81
N LEU A 33 16.13 60.29 -46.89
CA LEU A 33 15.63 59.63 -48.10
C LEU A 33 15.20 58.18 -47.84
N TRP A 34 15.91 57.46 -46.97
CA TRP A 34 15.59 56.09 -46.60
C TRP A 34 14.27 55.99 -45.84
N GLU A 35 14.06 56.83 -44.83
CA GLU A 35 12.84 56.85 -44.01
C GLU A 35 11.59 57.28 -44.80
N HIS A 36 11.75 58.24 -45.72
CA HIS A 36 10.64 58.77 -46.52
C HIS A 36 10.39 57.98 -47.82
N SER A 37 11.11 56.87 -48.03
CA SER A 37 11.07 56.14 -49.30
C SER A 37 9.75 55.40 -49.59
N LYS A 38 8.84 55.20 -48.61
CA LYS A 38 7.51 54.55 -48.72
C LYS A 38 7.35 53.57 -49.92
N GLU A 39 8.32 52.65 -50.07
CA GLU A 39 8.40 51.58 -51.11
C GLU A 39 8.88 51.96 -52.53
N ILE A 40 9.28 53.20 -52.78
CA ILE A 40 9.87 53.60 -54.06
C ILE A 40 11.35 53.19 -54.10
N ASN A 41 11.65 52.11 -54.81
CA ASN A 41 13.03 51.58 -54.95
C ASN A 41 14.02 52.61 -55.50
N SER A 42 13.59 53.51 -56.39
CA SER A 42 14.47 54.55 -56.95
C SER A 42 14.90 55.62 -55.93
N ILE A 43 14.13 55.83 -54.85
CA ILE A 43 14.52 56.73 -53.76
C ILE A 43 15.53 56.02 -52.84
N LYS A 44 15.35 54.72 -52.62
CA LYS A 44 16.31 53.90 -51.86
C LYS A 44 17.65 53.73 -52.57
N GLU A 45 17.66 53.68 -53.90
CA GLU A 45 18.88 53.72 -54.71
C GLU A 45 19.68 55.01 -54.48
N LYS A 46 19.01 56.18 -54.54
CA LYS A 46 19.64 57.48 -54.25
C LYS A 46 20.13 57.58 -52.80
N ALA A 47 19.37 57.03 -51.86
CA ALA A 47 19.81 56.93 -50.47
C ALA A 47 21.08 56.07 -50.34
N ALA A 48 21.13 54.93 -51.02
CA ALA A 48 22.30 54.05 -51.04
C ALA A 48 23.54 54.72 -51.63
N GLU A 49 23.41 55.51 -52.69
CA GLU A 49 24.53 56.30 -53.24
C GLU A 49 25.13 57.25 -52.20
N HIS A 50 24.28 57.98 -51.48
CA HIS A 50 24.73 58.86 -50.40
C HIS A 50 25.29 58.09 -49.20
N PHE A 51 24.77 56.90 -48.86
CA PHE A 51 25.38 56.03 -47.85
C PHE A 51 26.76 55.51 -48.28
N VAL A 52 26.98 55.20 -49.56
CA VAL A 52 28.32 54.82 -50.08
C VAL A 52 29.30 55.98 -49.96
N ILE A 53 28.87 57.21 -50.30
CA ILE A 53 29.70 58.41 -50.15
C ILE A 53 30.05 58.63 -48.67
N SER A 54 29.06 58.55 -47.78
CA SER A 54 29.29 58.67 -46.33
C SER A 54 30.26 57.59 -45.81
N ALA A 55 30.12 56.33 -46.23
CA ALA A 55 31.01 55.24 -45.83
C ALA A 55 32.45 55.39 -46.36
N LYS A 56 32.64 56.07 -47.51
CA LYS A 56 33.97 56.40 -48.05
C LYS A 56 34.63 57.54 -47.28
N LEU A 57 33.85 58.57 -46.92
CA LEU A 57 34.34 59.73 -46.19
C LEU A 57 34.61 59.43 -44.72
N ASP A 58 33.77 58.58 -44.09
CA ASP A 58 33.97 58.08 -42.73
C ASP A 58 33.85 56.54 -42.67
N PRO A 59 34.99 55.82 -42.78
CA PRO A 59 35.02 54.36 -42.66
C PRO A 59 34.75 53.82 -41.24
N HIS A 60 34.56 54.69 -40.25
CA HIS A 60 34.30 54.33 -38.85
C HIS A 60 32.81 54.48 -38.48
N ASN A 61 31.96 54.97 -39.38
CA ASN A 61 30.51 55.04 -39.17
C ASN A 61 29.85 53.67 -39.41
N PRO A 62 29.44 52.93 -38.36
CA PRO A 62 28.82 51.60 -38.51
C PRO A 62 27.43 51.67 -39.14
N ASN A 63 26.69 52.78 -38.94
CA ASN A 63 25.33 52.92 -39.43
C ASN A 63 25.28 53.07 -40.95
N ALA A 64 26.27 53.72 -41.56
CA ALA A 64 26.36 53.81 -43.02
C ALA A 64 26.49 52.41 -43.64
N PHE A 65 27.33 51.55 -43.06
CA PHE A 65 27.46 50.15 -43.51
C PHE A 65 26.21 49.30 -43.21
N ARG A 66 25.51 49.56 -42.10
CA ARG A 66 24.23 48.91 -41.76
C ARG A 66 23.16 49.17 -42.84
N TYR A 67 22.90 50.43 -43.16
CA TYR A 67 21.90 50.79 -44.18
C TYR A 67 22.30 50.34 -45.60
N LEU A 68 23.60 50.31 -45.92
CA LEU A 68 24.08 49.70 -47.17
C LEU A 68 23.81 48.19 -47.20
N GLY A 69 23.99 47.50 -46.07
CA GLY A 69 23.61 46.10 -45.92
C GLY A 69 22.12 45.88 -46.17
N ASP A 70 21.26 46.72 -45.57
CA ASP A 70 19.80 46.67 -45.72
C ASP A 70 19.39 46.90 -47.19
N TYR A 71 20.01 47.88 -47.84
CA TYR A 71 19.80 48.14 -49.27
C TYR A 71 20.20 46.93 -50.12
N TYR A 72 21.39 46.37 -49.89
CA TYR A 72 21.85 45.23 -50.68
C TYR A 72 20.98 43.99 -50.44
N SER A 73 20.54 43.76 -49.20
CA SER A 73 19.70 42.63 -48.82
C SER A 73 18.25 42.75 -49.32
N GLN A 74 17.64 43.94 -49.26
CA GLN A 74 16.20 44.12 -49.50
C GLN A 74 15.88 44.60 -50.92
N VAL A 75 16.71 45.49 -51.48
CA VAL A 75 16.43 46.14 -52.78
C VAL A 75 17.19 45.45 -53.90
N SER A 76 18.51 45.32 -53.77
CA SER A 76 19.35 44.76 -54.85
C SER A 76 19.39 43.22 -54.88
N LEU A 77 18.96 42.58 -53.78
CA LEU A 77 19.03 41.13 -53.55
C LEU A 77 20.45 40.51 -53.71
N ASP A 78 21.51 41.31 -53.55
CA ASP A 78 22.90 40.83 -53.55
C ASP A 78 23.34 40.48 -52.12
N SER A 79 23.14 39.21 -51.73
CA SER A 79 23.48 38.70 -50.40
C SER A 79 24.99 38.81 -50.10
N THR A 80 25.86 38.70 -51.11
CA THR A 80 27.31 38.72 -50.91
C THR A 80 27.81 40.10 -50.53
N ARG A 81 27.26 41.16 -51.14
CA ARG A 81 27.57 42.55 -50.76
C ARG A 81 26.93 42.91 -49.43
N ALA A 82 25.69 42.48 -49.22
CA ALA A 82 25.00 42.69 -47.94
C ALA A 82 25.81 42.12 -46.77
N LEU A 83 26.27 40.86 -46.88
CA LEU A 83 27.10 40.22 -45.86
C LEU A 83 28.39 40.99 -45.59
N LYS A 84 29.11 41.47 -46.62
CA LYS A 84 30.34 42.26 -46.44
C LYS A 84 30.06 43.60 -45.74
N CYS A 85 28.99 44.29 -46.13
CA CYS A 85 28.58 45.54 -45.50
C CYS A 85 28.21 45.34 -44.04
N TYR A 86 27.40 44.33 -43.73
CA TYR A 86 27.05 44.02 -42.35
C TYR A 86 28.25 43.52 -41.52
N GLN A 87 29.14 42.70 -42.07
CA GLN A 87 30.38 42.27 -41.38
C GLN A 87 31.25 43.47 -41.01
N ARG A 88 31.38 44.45 -41.91
CA ARG A 88 32.09 45.70 -41.60
C ARG A 88 31.39 46.47 -40.49
N ALA A 89 30.06 46.62 -40.56
CA ALA A 89 29.27 47.28 -39.52
C ALA A 89 29.43 46.59 -38.15
N LEU A 90 29.39 45.25 -38.12
CA LEU A 90 29.54 44.45 -36.91
C LEU A 90 30.96 44.52 -36.32
N SER A 91 31.99 44.61 -37.17
CA SER A 91 33.36 44.79 -36.70
C SER A 91 33.56 46.10 -35.92
N LEU A 92 32.76 47.12 -36.23
CA LEU A 92 32.77 48.43 -35.58
C LEU A 92 31.83 48.48 -34.36
N LEU A 93 30.66 47.84 -34.44
CA LEU A 93 29.70 47.70 -33.32
C LEU A 93 29.31 46.22 -33.07
N PRO A 94 30.11 45.46 -32.31
CA PRO A 94 29.82 44.05 -32.01
C PRO A 94 28.56 43.85 -31.16
N ASN A 95 28.13 44.87 -30.41
CA ASN A 95 27.00 44.80 -29.47
C ASN A 95 25.62 44.97 -30.14
N ASP A 96 25.57 45.41 -31.40
CA ASP A 96 24.33 45.72 -32.08
C ASP A 96 23.59 44.43 -32.50
N SER A 97 22.45 44.17 -31.85
CA SER A 97 21.58 43.02 -32.09
C SER A 97 21.06 42.98 -33.52
N TYR A 98 20.73 44.14 -34.10
CA TYR A 98 20.09 44.22 -35.40
C TYR A 98 21.04 43.79 -36.53
N ILE A 99 22.27 44.30 -36.50
CA ILE A 99 23.31 43.96 -37.49
C ILE A 99 23.65 42.47 -37.37
N GLY A 100 23.85 41.98 -36.14
CA GLY A 100 24.14 40.58 -35.88
C GLY A 100 23.06 39.62 -36.37
N GLU A 101 21.80 39.91 -36.04
CA GLU A 101 20.65 39.11 -36.49
C GLU A 101 20.48 39.14 -38.01
N SER A 102 20.68 40.29 -38.66
CA SER A 102 20.58 40.41 -40.12
C SER A 102 21.65 39.57 -40.85
N ILE A 103 22.85 39.47 -40.29
CA ILE A 103 23.89 38.57 -40.82
C ILE A 103 23.49 37.11 -40.63
N CYS A 104 23.07 36.75 -39.41
CA CYS A 104 22.62 35.39 -39.10
C CYS A 104 21.48 34.96 -40.04
N ASP A 105 20.46 35.78 -40.21
CA ASP A 105 19.30 35.48 -41.06
C ASP A 105 19.69 35.31 -42.54
N LEU A 106 20.70 36.06 -43.03
CA LEU A 106 21.24 35.85 -44.37
C LEU A 106 22.03 34.55 -44.49
N LEU A 107 22.85 34.21 -43.49
CA LEU A 107 23.62 32.97 -43.48
C LEU A 107 22.72 31.74 -43.32
N ASP A 108 21.67 31.84 -42.51
CA ASP A 108 20.60 30.84 -42.34
C ASP A 108 19.93 30.55 -43.69
N LYS A 109 19.53 31.61 -44.43
CA LYS A 109 18.94 31.47 -45.78
C LYS A 109 19.88 30.81 -46.78
N GLU A 110 21.18 31.04 -46.66
CA GLU A 110 22.21 30.42 -47.51
C GLU A 110 22.63 29.01 -47.03
N GLY A 111 22.16 28.56 -45.86
CA GLY A 111 22.54 27.28 -45.25
C GLY A 111 24.00 27.23 -44.77
N LYS A 112 24.62 28.38 -44.50
CA LYS A 112 26.04 28.50 -44.13
C LYS A 112 26.24 28.56 -42.61
N GLU A 113 25.76 27.55 -41.92
CA GLU A 113 25.77 27.45 -40.45
C GLU A 113 27.18 27.58 -39.84
N SER A 114 28.21 27.03 -40.49
CA SER A 114 29.59 27.09 -39.98
C SER A 114 30.15 28.52 -39.93
N LEU A 115 29.78 29.35 -40.91
CA LEU A 115 30.16 30.76 -40.94
C LEU A 115 29.37 31.56 -39.91
N GLU A 116 28.10 31.23 -39.70
CA GLU A 116 27.27 31.88 -38.68
C GLU A 116 27.85 31.67 -37.28
N ILE A 117 28.25 30.45 -36.96
CA ILE A 117 28.91 30.13 -35.69
C ILE A 117 30.22 30.90 -35.55
N ALA A 118 31.00 31.02 -36.63
CA ALA A 118 32.25 31.77 -36.62
C ALA A 118 32.00 33.27 -36.35
N VAL A 119 31.01 33.87 -37.01
CA VAL A 119 30.62 35.28 -36.81
C VAL A 119 30.14 35.51 -35.38
N CYS A 120 29.28 34.64 -34.85
CA CYS A 120 28.77 34.79 -33.48
C CYS A 120 29.88 34.59 -32.44
N ARG A 121 30.83 33.67 -32.68
CA ARG A 121 31.99 33.48 -31.80
C ARG A 121 32.92 34.68 -31.81
N GLU A 122 33.20 35.23 -32.99
CA GLU A 122 34.00 36.46 -33.12
C GLU A 122 33.35 37.63 -32.37
N ALA A 123 32.02 37.78 -32.48
CA ALA A 123 31.28 38.82 -31.77
C ALA A 123 31.30 38.62 -30.25
N SER A 124 31.15 37.39 -29.77
CA SER A 124 31.14 37.07 -28.34
C SER A 124 32.52 37.21 -27.69
N GLU A 125 33.60 36.92 -28.43
CA GLU A 125 34.98 37.16 -27.99
C GLU A 125 35.32 38.66 -27.94
N LYS A 126 34.82 39.45 -28.89
CA LYS A 126 35.05 40.90 -28.94
C LYS A 126 34.32 41.66 -27.83
N SER A 127 33.14 41.20 -27.42
CA SER A 127 32.39 41.86 -26.35
C SER A 127 31.48 40.91 -25.56
N PRO A 128 31.58 40.90 -24.22
CA PRO A 128 30.68 40.13 -23.37
C PRO A 128 29.24 40.68 -23.36
N ARG A 129 29.00 41.87 -23.93
CA ARG A 129 27.67 42.48 -24.07
C ARG A 129 26.97 42.12 -25.39
N ALA A 130 27.62 41.35 -26.28
CA ALA A 130 27.01 40.83 -27.50
C ALA A 130 26.02 39.68 -27.18
N PHE A 131 24.97 39.97 -26.41
CA PHE A 131 23.99 38.97 -25.95
C PHE A 131 23.28 38.26 -27.11
N TRP A 132 23.06 38.95 -28.23
CA TRP A 132 22.48 38.39 -29.45
C TRP A 132 23.33 37.23 -30.00
N ALA A 133 24.66 37.34 -29.92
CA ALA A 133 25.60 36.34 -30.42
C ALA A 133 25.58 35.10 -29.52
N PHE A 134 25.54 35.28 -28.20
CA PHE A 134 25.36 34.20 -27.23
C PHE A 134 24.02 33.48 -27.42
N ARG A 135 22.94 34.22 -27.69
CA ARG A 135 21.60 33.65 -27.98
C ARG A 135 21.64 32.77 -29.23
N ARG A 136 22.17 33.30 -30.34
CA ARG A 136 22.30 32.58 -31.62
C ARG A 136 23.19 31.34 -31.47
N LEU A 137 24.37 31.48 -30.86
CA LEU A 137 25.26 30.34 -30.55
C LEU A 137 24.54 29.27 -29.72
N GLY A 138 23.81 29.69 -28.68
CA GLY A 138 23.05 28.79 -27.83
C GLY A 138 22.05 27.95 -28.63
N TYR A 139 21.23 28.58 -29.47
CA TYR A 139 20.26 27.87 -30.31
C TYR A 139 20.93 26.93 -31.33
N LEU A 140 21.97 27.39 -32.03
CA LEU A 140 22.72 26.56 -32.97
C LEU A 140 23.38 25.36 -32.28
N GLN A 141 23.92 25.54 -31.08
CA GLN A 141 24.54 24.46 -30.31
C GLN A 141 23.50 23.45 -29.79
N VAL A 142 22.30 23.89 -29.41
CA VAL A 142 21.18 22.98 -29.10
C VAL A 142 20.82 22.16 -30.35
N TYR A 143 20.73 22.80 -31.52
CA TYR A 143 20.47 22.11 -32.79
C TYR A 143 21.57 21.08 -33.14
N GLN A 144 22.84 21.44 -32.91
CA GLN A 144 24.00 20.54 -33.07
C GLN A 144 24.14 19.49 -31.95
N LYS A 145 23.24 19.47 -30.97
CA LYS A 145 23.29 18.59 -29.78
C LYS A 145 24.53 18.78 -28.90
N LYS A 146 25.18 19.94 -28.96
CA LYS A 146 26.31 20.34 -28.10
C LYS A 146 25.81 21.03 -26.83
N TYR A 147 25.08 20.26 -26.01
CA TYR A 147 24.32 20.82 -24.90
C TYR A 147 25.19 21.49 -23.81
N SER A 148 26.42 20.99 -23.57
CA SER A 148 27.33 21.57 -22.56
C SER A 148 27.75 23.00 -22.89
N GLU A 149 28.12 23.25 -24.15
CA GLU A 149 28.46 24.59 -24.63
C GLU A 149 27.21 25.47 -24.72
N ALA A 150 26.09 24.89 -25.17
CA ALA A 150 24.81 25.59 -25.27
C ALA A 150 24.37 26.18 -23.93
N VAL A 151 24.48 25.41 -22.83
CA VAL A 151 24.12 25.91 -21.49
C VAL A 151 24.92 27.16 -21.11
N GLN A 152 26.23 27.17 -21.36
CA GLN A 152 27.07 28.33 -21.04
C GLN A 152 26.62 29.56 -21.83
N ASN A 153 26.43 29.42 -23.13
CA ASN A 153 26.02 30.52 -24.00
C ASN A 153 24.59 31.00 -23.70
N LEU A 154 23.64 30.10 -23.46
CA LEU A 154 22.27 30.45 -23.09
C LEU A 154 22.18 31.17 -21.74
N GLN A 155 22.95 30.72 -20.73
CA GLN A 155 23.04 31.42 -19.44
C GLN A 155 23.58 32.85 -19.59
N HIS A 156 24.55 33.06 -20.48
CA HIS A 156 25.04 34.40 -20.81
C HIS A 156 23.99 35.23 -21.55
N ALA A 157 23.28 34.66 -22.52
CA ALA A 157 22.23 35.32 -23.29
C ALA A 157 21.07 35.83 -22.41
N ILE A 158 20.66 35.03 -21.41
CA ILE A 158 19.57 35.38 -20.47
C ILE A 158 19.89 36.64 -19.65
N ARG A 159 21.17 36.97 -19.43
CA ARG A 159 21.53 38.23 -18.74
C ARG A 159 21.15 39.47 -19.55
N GLY A 160 21.12 39.35 -20.88
CA GLY A 160 20.67 40.42 -21.78
C GLY A 160 19.18 40.38 -22.09
N TYR A 161 18.59 39.18 -22.15
CA TYR A 161 17.19 38.97 -22.49
C TYR A 161 16.46 38.15 -21.41
N PRO A 162 16.31 38.66 -20.18
CA PRO A 162 15.77 37.88 -19.05
C PRO A 162 14.28 37.54 -19.20
N THR A 163 13.54 38.28 -20.03
CA THR A 163 12.10 38.13 -20.27
C THR A 163 11.78 37.26 -21.48
N SER A 164 12.77 36.70 -22.17
CA SER A 164 12.54 35.82 -23.32
C SER A 164 12.23 34.40 -22.86
N ALA A 165 10.98 33.97 -23.02
CA ALA A 165 10.56 32.61 -22.67
C ALA A 165 11.28 31.54 -23.52
N ASP A 166 11.50 31.80 -24.82
CA ASP A 166 12.21 30.88 -25.74
C ASP A 166 13.64 30.55 -25.27
N LEU A 167 14.34 31.53 -24.69
CA LEU A 167 15.67 31.31 -24.12
C LEU A 167 15.64 30.39 -22.90
N TRP A 168 14.66 30.57 -22.02
CA TRP A 168 14.46 29.71 -20.85
C TRP A 168 14.05 28.29 -21.25
N GLU A 169 13.22 28.14 -22.29
CA GLU A 169 12.82 26.84 -22.83
C GLU A 169 14.00 26.11 -23.47
N ALA A 170 14.81 26.79 -24.29
CA ALA A 170 16.01 26.20 -24.87
C ALA A 170 17.07 25.82 -23.81
N LEU A 171 17.19 26.63 -22.75
CA LEU A 171 18.05 26.29 -21.61
C LEU A 171 17.52 25.07 -20.85
N GLY A 172 16.21 24.98 -20.65
CA GLY A 172 15.54 23.82 -20.06
C GLY A 172 15.82 22.54 -20.85
N LEU A 173 15.69 22.61 -22.18
CA LEU A 173 15.99 21.50 -23.09
C LEU A 173 17.45 21.07 -22.99
N ALA A 174 18.39 22.03 -23.01
CA ALA A 174 19.81 21.72 -22.87
C ALA A 174 20.15 21.05 -21.53
N TYR A 175 19.55 21.52 -20.42
CA TYR A 175 19.73 20.87 -19.11
C TYR A 175 19.13 19.46 -19.07
N GLN A 176 17.96 19.25 -19.65
CA GLN A 176 17.29 17.95 -19.71
C GLN A 176 18.15 16.92 -20.43
N GLN A 177 18.72 17.30 -21.58
CA GLN A 177 19.59 16.41 -22.37
C GLN A 177 20.94 16.11 -21.69
N LEU A 178 21.39 16.96 -20.77
CA LEU A 178 22.54 16.71 -19.89
C LEU A 178 22.20 15.88 -18.64
N GLY A 179 20.93 15.51 -18.43
CA GLY A 179 20.47 14.82 -17.22
C GLY A 179 20.31 15.72 -15.99
N MET A 180 20.43 17.05 -16.13
CA MET A 180 20.25 18.02 -15.05
C MET A 180 18.77 18.35 -14.83
N LEU A 181 17.99 17.34 -14.42
CA LEU A 181 16.52 17.40 -14.37
C LEU A 181 15.96 18.52 -13.48
N THR A 182 16.57 18.79 -12.34
CA THR A 182 16.10 19.85 -11.41
C THR A 182 16.35 21.26 -11.94
N ALA A 183 17.43 21.46 -12.68
CA ALA A 183 17.71 22.74 -13.35
C ALA A 183 16.80 22.96 -14.56
N ALA A 184 16.49 21.88 -15.29
CA ALA A 184 15.53 21.89 -16.39
C ALA A 184 14.13 22.32 -15.91
N ILE A 185 13.59 21.72 -14.84
CA ILE A 185 12.29 22.10 -14.26
C ILE A 185 12.25 23.59 -13.90
N LYS A 186 13.31 24.12 -13.27
CA LYS A 186 13.36 25.56 -12.92
C LYS A 186 13.35 26.45 -14.15
N SER A 187 14.05 26.04 -15.21
CA SER A 187 14.13 26.80 -16.46
C SER A 187 12.79 26.78 -17.20
N TYR A 188 12.16 25.61 -17.32
CA TYR A 188 10.80 25.49 -17.88
C TYR A 188 9.76 26.22 -17.04
N GLY A 189 9.83 26.12 -15.71
CA GLY A 189 8.95 26.86 -14.80
C GLY A 189 9.06 28.38 -15.02
N ARG A 190 10.28 28.90 -15.22
CA ARG A 190 10.47 30.31 -15.55
C ARG A 190 9.94 30.68 -16.94
N ALA A 191 10.05 29.79 -17.93
CA ALA A 191 9.46 30.00 -19.24
C ALA A 191 7.93 30.09 -19.16
N ILE A 192 7.30 29.20 -18.38
CA ILE A 192 5.85 29.20 -18.13
C ILE A 192 5.43 30.48 -17.40
N GLU A 193 6.13 30.89 -16.34
CA GLU A 193 5.84 32.15 -15.63
C GLU A 193 5.89 33.40 -16.51
N LEU A 194 6.73 33.40 -17.56
CA LEU A 194 6.84 34.50 -18.51
C LEU A 194 5.76 34.43 -19.58
N GLU A 195 5.40 33.22 -20.01
CA GLU A 195 4.40 32.96 -21.02
C GLU A 195 3.65 31.65 -20.72
N ASP A 196 2.42 31.78 -20.21
CA ASP A 196 1.61 30.61 -19.81
C ASP A 196 1.18 29.74 -21.02
N SER A 197 1.27 30.24 -22.26
CA SER A 197 0.89 29.51 -23.48
C SER A 197 1.92 28.48 -23.97
N ARG A 198 3.05 28.28 -23.27
CA ARG A 198 4.15 27.40 -23.70
C ARG A 198 3.86 25.92 -23.45
N VAL A 199 3.12 25.32 -24.38
CA VAL A 199 2.75 23.90 -24.36
C VAL A 199 3.97 22.96 -24.31
N PHE A 200 5.07 23.29 -25.00
CA PHE A 200 6.28 22.46 -24.98
C PHE A 200 6.92 22.40 -23.59
N ALA A 201 7.10 23.56 -22.93
CA ALA A 201 7.64 23.63 -21.58
C ALA A 201 6.75 22.88 -20.55
N LEU A 202 5.43 22.96 -20.68
CA LEU A 202 4.49 22.21 -19.84
C LEU A 202 4.64 20.69 -20.04
N ILE A 203 4.69 20.20 -21.27
CA ILE A 203 4.84 18.77 -21.57
C ILE A 203 6.19 18.24 -21.08
N GLU A 204 7.29 18.94 -21.37
CA GLU A 204 8.62 18.48 -20.97
C GLU A 204 8.84 18.56 -19.46
N SER A 205 8.33 19.60 -18.79
CA SER A 205 8.35 19.65 -17.32
C SER A 205 7.52 18.52 -16.71
N GLY A 206 6.35 18.21 -17.28
CA GLY A 206 5.52 17.05 -16.92
C GLY A 206 6.28 15.72 -17.05
N ASN A 207 6.96 15.50 -18.18
CA ASN A 207 7.80 14.31 -18.41
C ASN A 207 8.91 14.19 -17.35
N ILE A 208 9.56 15.31 -17.00
CA ILE A 208 10.59 15.31 -15.96
C ILE A 208 10.00 15.00 -14.58
N PHE A 209 8.82 15.52 -14.25
CA PHE A 209 8.14 15.16 -13.00
C PHE A 209 7.81 13.67 -12.92
N LEU A 210 7.39 13.05 -14.03
CA LEU A 210 7.20 11.60 -14.08
C LEU A 210 8.50 10.83 -13.83
N MET A 211 9.62 11.24 -14.45
CA MET A 211 10.94 10.63 -14.24
C MET A 211 11.42 10.76 -12.78
N LEU A 212 11.08 11.85 -12.11
CA LEU A 212 11.42 12.08 -10.70
C LEU A 212 10.44 11.42 -9.70
N GLY A 213 9.39 10.73 -10.19
CA GLY A 213 8.37 10.10 -9.36
C GLY A 213 7.33 11.05 -8.76
N SER A 214 7.32 12.34 -9.16
CA SER A 214 6.33 13.32 -8.71
C SER A 214 5.10 13.31 -9.64
N PHE A 215 4.36 12.20 -9.64
CA PHE A 215 3.31 11.96 -10.64
C PHE A 215 2.16 12.97 -10.61
N SER A 216 1.76 13.44 -9.43
CA SER A 216 0.67 14.44 -9.28
C SER A 216 0.98 15.74 -10.00
N LYS A 217 2.19 16.30 -9.79
CA LYS A 217 2.64 17.52 -10.48
C LYS A 217 2.76 17.29 -11.98
N GLY A 218 3.22 16.12 -12.41
CA GLY A 218 3.28 15.77 -13.83
C GLY A 218 1.90 15.81 -14.49
N VAL A 219 0.90 15.18 -13.85
CA VAL A 219 -0.50 15.18 -14.31
C VAL A 219 -1.05 16.60 -14.41
N GLU A 220 -0.81 17.47 -13.41
CA GLU A 220 -1.21 18.88 -13.46
C GLU A 220 -0.63 19.61 -14.69
N GLN A 221 0.67 19.46 -14.97
CA GLN A 221 1.30 20.09 -16.14
C GLN A 221 0.70 19.63 -17.47
N PHE A 222 0.38 18.33 -17.61
CA PHE A 222 -0.26 17.83 -18.82
C PHE A 222 -1.71 18.31 -18.96
N GLN A 223 -2.45 18.41 -17.85
CA GLN A 223 -3.80 18.98 -17.86
C GLN A 223 -3.77 20.45 -18.28
N ASP A 224 -2.82 21.24 -17.78
CA ASP A 224 -2.64 22.63 -18.19
C ASP A 224 -2.26 22.76 -19.67
N ALA A 225 -1.37 21.89 -20.17
CA ALA A 225 -1.03 21.81 -21.58
C ALA A 225 -2.26 21.51 -22.47
N LEU A 226 -3.15 20.62 -22.01
CA LEU A 226 -4.39 20.27 -22.71
C LEU A 226 -5.46 21.35 -22.63
N ARG A 227 -5.46 22.21 -21.59
CA ARG A 227 -6.33 23.39 -21.55
C ARG A 227 -5.97 24.39 -22.66
N ILE A 228 -4.68 24.54 -22.95
CA ILE A 228 -4.18 25.43 -24.01
C ILE A 228 -4.35 24.80 -25.38
N SER A 229 -3.97 23.53 -25.53
CA SER A 229 -4.04 22.78 -26.78
C SER A 229 -4.73 21.42 -26.59
N PRO A 230 -6.08 21.36 -26.66
CA PRO A 230 -6.85 20.15 -26.38
C PRO A 230 -6.57 18.95 -27.30
N GLN A 231 -6.06 19.20 -28.51
CA GLN A 231 -5.76 18.16 -29.51
C GLN A 231 -4.29 17.72 -29.50
N ASN A 232 -3.49 18.12 -28.51
CA ASN A 232 -2.08 17.73 -28.46
C ASN A 232 -1.92 16.27 -28.01
N VAL A 233 -1.48 15.41 -28.93
CA VAL A 233 -1.29 13.97 -28.70
C VAL A 233 -0.20 13.69 -27.66
N ALA A 234 0.89 14.46 -27.63
CA ALA A 234 1.97 14.25 -26.67
C ALA A 234 1.51 14.56 -25.24
N ALA A 235 0.68 15.60 -25.05
CA ALA A 235 0.10 15.92 -23.76
C ALA A 235 -0.91 14.85 -23.30
N HIS A 236 -1.76 14.33 -24.19
CA HIS A 236 -2.65 13.20 -23.88
C HIS A 236 -1.88 11.93 -23.48
N TYR A 237 -0.81 11.61 -24.22
CA TYR A 237 0.05 10.46 -23.90
C TYR A 237 0.73 10.63 -22.53
N GLY A 238 1.29 11.82 -22.27
CA GLY A 238 1.89 12.16 -20.98
C GLY A 238 0.90 12.09 -19.82
N LEU A 239 -0.33 12.61 -20.02
CA LEU A 239 -1.41 12.53 -19.04
C LEU A 239 -1.79 11.08 -18.72
N ALA A 240 -2.06 10.26 -19.73
CA ALA A 240 -2.42 8.85 -19.55
C ALA A 240 -1.30 8.05 -18.86
N SER A 241 -0.04 8.31 -19.22
CA SER A 241 1.14 7.69 -18.58
C SER A 241 1.31 8.16 -17.12
N GLY A 242 1.07 9.44 -16.85
CA GLY A 242 1.10 10.02 -15.51
C GLY A 242 0.00 9.45 -14.60
N LEU A 243 -1.23 9.37 -15.09
CA LEU A 243 -2.37 8.78 -14.38
C LEU A 243 -2.15 7.28 -14.10
N LEU A 244 -1.58 6.53 -15.05
CA LEU A 244 -1.18 5.13 -14.83
C LEU A 244 -0.17 5.00 -13.68
N SER A 245 0.83 5.87 -13.66
CA SER A 245 1.89 5.83 -12.64
C SER A 245 1.38 6.26 -11.27
N LEU A 246 0.57 7.34 -11.21
CA LEU A 246 -0.11 7.78 -10.00
C LEU A 246 -1.07 6.70 -9.47
N SER A 247 -1.80 6.01 -10.36
CA SER A 247 -2.65 4.89 -9.96
C SER A 247 -1.85 3.76 -9.32
N LYS A 248 -0.70 3.37 -9.91
CA LYS A 248 0.19 2.36 -9.31
C LYS A 248 0.66 2.76 -7.91
N GLU A 249 0.97 4.04 -7.69
CA GLU A 249 1.32 4.56 -6.35
C GLU A 249 0.13 4.51 -5.38
N CYS A 250 -1.06 4.93 -5.81
CA CYS A 250 -2.30 4.83 -5.02
C CYS A 250 -2.61 3.36 -4.66
N ILE A 251 -2.40 2.45 -5.60
CA ILE A 251 -2.61 1.02 -5.40
C ILE A 251 -1.61 0.48 -4.37
N ASN A 252 -0.33 0.84 -4.47
CA ASN A 252 0.70 0.40 -3.54
C ASN A 252 0.48 0.95 -2.11
N SER A 253 -0.08 2.16 -1.98
CA SER A 253 -0.49 2.74 -0.69
C SER A 253 -1.81 2.20 -0.15
N GLY A 254 -2.53 1.37 -0.92
CA GLY A 254 -3.80 0.73 -0.51
C GLY A 254 -5.06 1.55 -0.83
N ALA A 255 -4.94 2.68 -1.54
CA ALA A 255 -6.05 3.51 -1.99
C ALA A 255 -6.66 2.99 -3.31
N PHE A 256 -7.17 1.76 -3.30
CA PHE A 256 -7.59 1.05 -4.52
C PHE A 256 -8.71 1.74 -5.30
N LYS A 257 -9.70 2.34 -4.62
CA LYS A 257 -10.82 3.03 -5.28
C LYS A 257 -10.35 4.24 -6.08
N TRP A 258 -9.42 5.00 -5.53
CA TRP A 258 -8.80 6.12 -6.25
C TRP A 258 -7.91 5.62 -7.38
N GLY A 259 -7.16 4.54 -7.14
CA GLY A 259 -6.39 3.88 -8.19
C GLY A 259 -7.24 3.44 -9.38
N SER A 260 -8.42 2.84 -9.14
CA SER A 260 -9.32 2.42 -10.22
C SER A 260 -9.94 3.60 -10.97
N SER A 261 -10.35 4.66 -10.28
CA SER A 261 -10.90 5.85 -10.96
C SER A 261 -9.84 6.55 -11.82
N LEU A 262 -8.60 6.61 -11.34
CA LEU A 262 -7.47 7.16 -12.12
C LEU A 262 -7.18 6.32 -13.37
N LEU A 263 -7.35 4.99 -13.31
CA LEU A 263 -7.19 4.12 -14.48
C LEU A 263 -8.34 4.24 -15.49
N GLU A 264 -9.56 4.50 -15.02
CA GLU A 264 -10.69 4.82 -15.89
C GLU A 264 -10.41 6.12 -16.66
N GLU A 265 -9.99 7.18 -15.94
CA GLU A 265 -9.59 8.46 -16.56
C GLU A 265 -8.39 8.28 -17.51
N ALA A 266 -7.38 7.49 -17.12
CA ALA A 266 -6.23 7.16 -17.97
C ALA A 266 -6.65 6.42 -19.25
N SER A 267 -7.62 5.52 -19.14
CA SER A 267 -8.15 4.78 -20.28
C SER A 267 -8.92 5.70 -21.23
N GLU A 268 -9.75 6.59 -20.70
CA GLU A 268 -10.52 7.55 -21.51
C GLU A 268 -9.60 8.52 -22.25
N THR A 269 -8.58 9.05 -21.56
CA THR A 269 -7.57 9.96 -22.16
C THR A 269 -6.74 9.25 -23.24
N ALA A 270 -6.27 8.04 -22.97
CA ALA A 270 -5.57 7.23 -23.96
C ALA A 270 -6.46 6.94 -25.18
N MET A 271 -7.73 6.54 -24.98
CA MET A 271 -8.66 6.29 -26.07
C MET A 271 -8.99 7.54 -26.87
N ALA A 272 -9.19 8.69 -26.22
CA ALA A 272 -9.42 9.97 -26.90
C ALA A 272 -8.28 10.28 -27.89
N SER A 273 -7.03 10.05 -27.48
CA SER A 273 -5.90 10.27 -28.38
C SER A 273 -5.80 9.27 -29.54
N THR A 274 -6.38 8.06 -29.42
CA THR A 274 -6.45 7.13 -30.56
C THR A 274 -7.39 7.62 -31.65
N THR A 275 -8.42 8.40 -31.28
CA THR A 275 -9.34 9.01 -32.26
C THR A 275 -8.68 10.14 -33.04
N LEU A 276 -7.70 10.84 -32.43
CA LEU A 276 -6.90 11.87 -33.08
C LEU A 276 -5.84 11.25 -34.00
N THR A 277 -5.10 10.25 -33.50
CA THR A 277 -4.00 9.61 -34.21
C THR A 277 -3.95 8.10 -33.93
N GLY A 278 -4.73 7.33 -34.70
CA GLY A 278 -4.85 5.88 -34.51
C GLY A 278 -3.65 5.03 -34.96
N ASN A 279 -2.63 5.64 -35.57
CA ASN A 279 -1.48 4.96 -36.20
C ASN A 279 -0.25 4.83 -35.27
N ILE A 280 -0.32 5.32 -34.04
CA ILE A 280 0.81 5.32 -33.10
C ILE A 280 0.78 4.05 -32.24
N SER A 281 1.75 3.16 -32.42
CA SER A 281 1.82 1.88 -31.67
C SER A 281 1.99 2.07 -30.16
N SER A 282 2.84 3.01 -29.72
CA SER A 282 3.12 3.27 -28.30
C SER A 282 1.86 3.66 -27.52
N LEU A 283 0.92 4.35 -28.15
CA LEU A 283 -0.33 4.74 -27.54
C LEU A 283 -1.25 3.54 -27.30
N TRP A 284 -1.37 2.64 -28.29
CA TRP A 284 -2.12 1.39 -28.13
C TRP A 284 -1.49 0.47 -27.09
N LYS A 285 -0.16 0.44 -27.01
CA LYS A 285 0.56 -0.25 -25.94
C LYS A 285 0.20 0.34 -24.57
N LEU A 286 0.29 1.66 -24.41
CA LEU A 286 -0.05 2.34 -23.16
C LEU A 286 -1.49 2.08 -22.73
N HIS A 287 -2.45 2.14 -23.67
CA HIS A 287 -3.85 1.78 -23.39
C HIS A 287 -3.98 0.31 -22.93
N GLY A 288 -3.21 -0.60 -23.54
CA GLY A 288 -3.09 -1.99 -23.09
C GLY A 288 -2.57 -2.10 -21.66
N ASP A 289 -1.51 -1.37 -21.32
CA ASP A 289 -0.89 -1.37 -19.98
C ASP A 289 -1.86 -0.86 -18.91
N ILE A 290 -2.63 0.19 -19.23
CA ILE A 290 -3.68 0.74 -18.36
C ILE A 290 -4.77 -0.31 -18.11
N GLN A 291 -5.29 -0.91 -19.17
CA GLN A 291 -6.35 -1.92 -19.08
C GLN A 291 -5.90 -3.19 -18.36
N LEU A 292 -4.67 -3.64 -18.58
CA LEU A 292 -4.10 -4.79 -17.87
C LEU A 292 -3.90 -4.48 -16.38
N THR A 293 -3.46 -3.27 -16.05
CA THR A 293 -3.34 -2.82 -14.66
C THR A 293 -4.72 -2.78 -14.00
N TYR A 294 -5.72 -2.19 -14.68
CA TYR A 294 -7.10 -2.14 -14.22
C TYR A 294 -7.68 -3.53 -13.96
N ALA A 295 -7.51 -4.48 -14.88
CA ALA A 295 -7.97 -5.86 -14.72
C ALA A 295 -7.37 -6.55 -13.48
N LYS A 296 -6.11 -6.25 -13.13
CA LYS A 296 -5.41 -6.83 -11.97
C LYS A 296 -5.72 -6.12 -10.65
N SER A 297 -6.04 -4.83 -10.69
CA SER A 297 -6.15 -3.99 -9.49
C SER A 297 -7.58 -3.56 -9.14
N TYR A 298 -8.58 -3.86 -9.97
CA TYR A 298 -9.97 -3.45 -9.75
C TYR A 298 -10.51 -4.01 -8.43
N SER A 299 -10.90 -3.11 -7.51
CA SER A 299 -11.40 -3.47 -6.20
C SER A 299 -12.89 -3.76 -6.22
N TRP A 300 -13.29 -4.88 -5.62
CA TRP A 300 -14.66 -5.15 -5.25
C TRP A 300 -15.09 -4.23 -4.10
N MET A 301 -16.20 -3.53 -4.31
CA MET A 301 -16.76 -2.57 -3.37
C MET A 301 -18.19 -2.96 -3.02
N ASP A 302 -18.46 -3.12 -1.73
CA ASP A 302 -19.81 -3.30 -1.21
C ASP A 302 -20.50 -1.93 -1.09
N GLU A 303 -21.03 -1.42 -2.21
CA GLU A 303 -21.73 -0.13 -2.22
C GLU A 303 -23.20 -0.25 -1.77
N LYS A 304 -23.71 -1.48 -1.56
CA LYS A 304 -25.10 -1.73 -1.14
C LYS A 304 -25.14 -2.32 0.26
N GLN A 305 -25.36 -1.46 1.25
CA GLN A 305 -25.81 -1.87 2.59
C GLN A 305 -27.04 -2.79 2.44
N GLY A 306 -26.87 -4.10 2.55
CA GLY A 306 -27.94 -5.08 2.34
C GLY A 306 -27.53 -6.44 1.75
N LEU A 307 -26.28 -6.63 1.28
CA LEU A 307 -25.80 -7.93 0.78
C LEU A 307 -25.77 -9.06 1.84
N GLN A 308 -26.10 -8.74 3.10
CA GLN A 308 -25.99 -9.62 4.26
C GLN A 308 -27.12 -10.66 4.32
N ASP A 309 -28.26 -10.37 3.69
CA ASP A 309 -29.47 -11.20 3.75
C ASP A 309 -29.84 -11.84 2.39
N ASP A 310 -29.31 -11.34 1.26
CA ASP A 310 -29.61 -11.82 -0.09
C ASP A 310 -28.39 -12.51 -0.76
N GLU A 311 -28.32 -13.85 -0.67
CA GLU A 311 -27.28 -14.69 -1.31
C GLU A 311 -27.19 -14.45 -2.83
N LEU A 312 -28.33 -14.23 -3.49
CA LEU A 312 -28.40 -13.91 -4.92
C LEU A 312 -27.79 -12.54 -5.23
N ALA A 313 -27.98 -11.53 -4.37
CA ALA A 313 -27.40 -10.20 -4.59
C ALA A 313 -25.87 -10.24 -4.43
N PHE A 314 -25.37 -10.98 -3.44
CA PHE A 314 -23.94 -11.16 -3.19
C PHE A 314 -23.25 -11.87 -4.36
N THR A 315 -23.80 -13.01 -4.80
CA THR A 315 -23.25 -13.76 -5.93
C THR A 315 -23.27 -12.95 -7.23
N ASN A 316 -24.34 -12.19 -7.48
CA ASN A 316 -24.40 -11.26 -8.61
C ASN A 316 -23.31 -10.17 -8.53
N SER A 317 -23.00 -9.65 -7.34
CA SER A 317 -21.94 -8.64 -7.16
C SER A 317 -20.54 -9.16 -7.53
N ILE A 318 -20.22 -10.41 -7.13
CA ILE A 318 -18.95 -11.06 -7.47
C ILE A 318 -18.90 -11.30 -8.99
N LEU A 319 -20.00 -11.77 -9.58
CA LEU A 319 -20.08 -11.97 -11.03
C LEU A 319 -19.92 -10.66 -11.81
N THR A 320 -20.46 -9.53 -11.32
CA THR A 320 -20.25 -8.23 -11.96
C THR A 320 -18.79 -7.81 -11.89
N TRP A 321 -18.13 -7.99 -10.75
CA TRP A 321 -16.70 -7.68 -10.58
C TRP A 321 -15.82 -8.58 -11.46
N GLN A 322 -16.10 -9.88 -11.54
CA GLN A 322 -15.37 -10.78 -12.44
C GLN A 322 -15.54 -10.37 -13.91
N LYS A 323 -16.76 -9.97 -14.30
CA LYS A 323 -17.04 -9.50 -15.67
C LYS A 323 -16.29 -8.21 -15.99
N THR A 324 -16.19 -7.25 -15.07
CA THR A 324 -15.43 -6.01 -15.31
C THR A 324 -13.95 -6.31 -15.47
N CYS A 325 -13.33 -7.08 -14.56
CA CYS A 325 -11.93 -7.49 -14.66
C CYS A 325 -11.64 -8.24 -15.98
N PHE A 326 -12.52 -9.18 -16.35
CA PHE A 326 -12.38 -9.94 -17.60
C PHE A 326 -12.51 -9.04 -18.84
N SER A 327 -13.48 -8.12 -18.84
CA SER A 327 -13.67 -7.19 -19.95
C SER A 327 -12.45 -6.29 -20.16
N ALA A 328 -11.83 -5.83 -19.08
CA ALA A 328 -10.61 -5.03 -19.12
C ALA A 328 -9.42 -5.84 -19.66
N ALA A 329 -9.25 -7.10 -19.23
CA ALA A 329 -8.21 -7.97 -19.76
C ALA A 329 -8.36 -8.24 -21.27
N VAL A 330 -9.61 -8.39 -21.76
CA VAL A 330 -9.91 -8.50 -23.20
C VAL A 330 -9.56 -7.21 -23.94
N LEU A 331 -9.88 -6.04 -23.38
CA LEU A 331 -9.53 -4.74 -23.97
C LEU A 331 -8.01 -4.55 -24.02
N ALA A 332 -7.28 -4.98 -22.99
CA ALA A 332 -5.81 -4.96 -22.97
C ALA A 332 -5.25 -5.79 -24.13
N SER A 333 -5.69 -7.05 -24.26
CA SER A 333 -5.27 -7.95 -25.34
C SER A 333 -5.53 -7.35 -26.74
N ARG A 334 -6.72 -6.79 -26.97
CA ARG A 334 -7.07 -6.14 -28.24
C ARG A 334 -6.20 -4.91 -28.54
N SER A 335 -5.87 -4.14 -27.51
CA SER A 335 -5.05 -2.94 -27.64
C SER A 335 -3.61 -3.30 -28.00
N TYR A 336 -3.05 -4.29 -27.32
CA TYR A 336 -1.72 -4.81 -27.68
C TYR A 336 -1.71 -5.45 -29.08
N GLN A 337 -2.75 -6.17 -29.50
CA GLN A 337 -2.86 -6.68 -30.87
C GLN A 337 -2.85 -5.54 -31.90
N ARG A 338 -3.53 -4.43 -31.61
CA ARG A 338 -3.51 -3.25 -32.48
C ARG A 338 -2.11 -2.60 -32.49
N ALA A 339 -1.45 -2.50 -31.35
CA ALA A 339 -0.08 -2.02 -31.24
C ALA A 339 0.89 -2.90 -32.07
N LEU A 340 0.74 -4.23 -31.98
CA LEU A 340 1.54 -5.20 -32.72
C LEU A 340 1.33 -5.09 -34.23
N HIS A 341 0.08 -4.90 -34.68
CA HIS A 341 -0.21 -4.69 -36.10
C HIS A 341 0.50 -3.44 -36.65
N LEU A 342 0.66 -2.39 -35.82
CA LEU A 342 1.34 -1.16 -36.21
C LEU A 342 2.88 -1.28 -36.13
N ALA A 343 3.40 -2.11 -35.21
CA ALA A 343 4.83 -2.32 -35.01
C ALA A 343 5.18 -3.79 -34.75
N PRO A 344 5.13 -4.67 -35.79
CA PRO A 344 5.34 -6.11 -35.63
C PRO A 344 6.77 -6.50 -35.23
N TRP A 345 7.73 -5.58 -35.34
CA TRP A 345 9.12 -5.80 -34.92
C TRP A 345 9.38 -5.54 -33.44
N GLN A 346 8.41 -5.03 -32.68
CA GLN A 346 8.56 -4.75 -31.25
C GLN A 346 8.30 -6.02 -30.42
N ALA A 347 9.36 -6.62 -29.91
CA ALA A 347 9.31 -7.89 -29.18
C ALA A 347 8.53 -7.82 -27.85
N ASN A 348 8.60 -6.69 -27.14
CA ASN A 348 7.90 -6.48 -25.87
C ASN A 348 6.37 -6.63 -25.99
N ILE A 349 5.76 -6.19 -27.11
CA ILE A 349 4.30 -6.29 -27.31
C ILE A 349 3.86 -7.76 -27.34
N TYR A 350 4.69 -8.68 -27.87
CA TYR A 350 4.38 -10.11 -27.84
C TYR A 350 4.29 -10.63 -26.40
N ILE A 351 5.23 -10.21 -25.54
CA ILE A 351 5.22 -10.58 -24.12
C ILE A 351 3.98 -10.03 -23.42
N ASP A 352 3.65 -8.76 -23.68
CA ASP A 352 2.49 -8.09 -23.09
C ASP A 352 1.16 -8.77 -23.49
N ILE A 353 1.03 -9.20 -24.75
CA ILE A 353 -0.10 -10.03 -25.21
C ILE A 353 -0.15 -11.35 -24.43
N GLY A 354 0.99 -12.03 -24.27
CA GLY A 354 1.07 -13.29 -23.54
C GLY A 354 0.58 -13.14 -22.09
N ILE A 355 1.03 -12.09 -21.40
CA ILE A 355 0.61 -11.76 -20.03
C ILE A 355 -0.89 -11.41 -19.97
N ALA A 356 -1.40 -10.64 -20.94
CA ALA A 356 -2.82 -10.26 -20.97
C ALA A 356 -3.72 -11.48 -21.20
N VAL A 357 -3.33 -12.39 -22.09
CA VAL A 357 -4.08 -13.63 -22.35
C VAL A 357 -4.04 -14.58 -21.14
N ASP A 358 -2.90 -14.70 -20.46
CA ASP A 358 -2.81 -15.48 -19.22
C ASP A 358 -3.73 -14.93 -18.12
N ALA A 359 -3.76 -13.61 -17.97
CA ALA A 359 -4.71 -12.95 -17.05
C ALA A 359 -6.17 -13.26 -17.43
N MET A 360 -6.51 -13.23 -18.72
CA MET A 360 -7.85 -13.63 -19.20
C MET A 360 -8.20 -15.08 -18.86
N CYS A 361 -7.23 -16.01 -19.02
CA CYS A 361 -7.41 -17.42 -18.69
C CYS A 361 -7.61 -17.61 -17.18
N SER A 362 -6.86 -16.91 -16.33
CA SER A 362 -6.98 -17.01 -14.87
C SER A 362 -8.35 -16.57 -14.34
N LEU A 363 -8.99 -15.59 -14.99
CA LEU A 363 -10.32 -15.08 -14.59
C LEU A 363 -11.49 -15.97 -15.06
N LYS A 364 -11.25 -16.88 -16.01
CA LYS A 364 -12.27 -17.70 -16.67
C LYS A 364 -12.14 -19.18 -16.27
N GLU A 365 -12.10 -19.45 -14.96
CA GLU A 365 -11.93 -20.81 -14.40
C GLU A 365 -12.94 -21.86 -14.93
N LYS A 366 -14.05 -21.45 -15.57
CA LYS A 366 -15.17 -22.32 -15.96
C LYS A 366 -15.27 -22.70 -17.46
N GLU A 367 -14.40 -22.20 -18.35
CA GLU A 367 -14.44 -22.53 -19.80
C GLU A 367 -13.08 -22.96 -20.38
N ILE A 368 -12.35 -23.79 -19.65
CA ILE A 368 -11.03 -24.31 -20.05
C ILE A 368 -11.17 -25.57 -20.93
N ASN A 369 -11.90 -25.47 -22.04
CA ASN A 369 -11.95 -26.56 -23.04
C ASN A 369 -11.08 -26.29 -24.28
N ASN A 370 -10.50 -25.09 -24.42
CA ASN A 370 -9.67 -24.73 -25.55
C ASN A 370 -8.17 -24.81 -25.21
N LEU A 371 -7.55 -25.97 -25.46
CA LEU A 371 -6.09 -26.16 -25.36
C LEU A 371 -5.28 -25.10 -26.14
N TYR A 372 -5.82 -24.62 -27.26
CA TYR A 372 -5.22 -23.53 -28.04
C TYR A 372 -5.12 -22.21 -27.28
N ALA A 373 -6.11 -21.89 -26.42
CA ALA A 373 -6.10 -20.65 -25.63
C ALA A 373 -5.03 -20.71 -24.54
N LEU A 374 -4.82 -21.89 -23.94
CA LEU A 374 -3.79 -22.11 -22.91
C LEU A 374 -2.36 -22.07 -23.46
N GLN A 375 -2.14 -22.49 -24.71
CA GLN A 375 -0.81 -22.45 -25.36
C GLN A 375 -0.48 -21.08 -25.98
N LEU A 376 -1.46 -20.18 -26.07
CA LEU A 376 -1.27 -18.88 -26.72
C LEU A 376 -0.25 -17.99 -25.99
N PRO A 377 -0.26 -17.86 -24.64
CA PRO A 377 0.77 -17.12 -23.91
C PRO A 377 2.20 -17.60 -24.23
N GLU A 378 2.41 -18.93 -24.18
CA GLU A 378 3.69 -19.54 -24.50
C GLU A 378 4.15 -19.21 -25.94
N LYS A 379 3.26 -19.36 -26.93
CA LYS A 379 3.57 -19.03 -28.33
C LYS A 379 3.90 -17.55 -28.53
N MET A 380 3.19 -16.66 -27.85
CA MET A 380 3.48 -15.23 -27.92
C MET A 380 4.84 -14.92 -27.31
N THR A 381 5.18 -15.51 -26.15
CA THR A 381 6.52 -15.34 -25.56
C THR A 381 7.65 -15.86 -26.44
N LEU A 382 7.46 -16.99 -27.12
CA LEU A 382 8.41 -17.51 -28.09
C LEU A 382 8.57 -16.57 -29.30
N GLY A 383 7.49 -15.91 -29.74
CA GLY A 383 7.56 -14.87 -30.78
C GLY A 383 8.40 -13.66 -30.37
N GLY A 384 8.27 -13.20 -29.13
CA GLY A 384 9.12 -12.14 -28.57
C GLY A 384 10.60 -12.56 -28.50
N LEU A 385 10.87 -13.78 -28.01
CA LEU A 385 12.22 -14.35 -27.97
C LEU A 385 12.83 -14.60 -29.36
N PHE A 386 12.00 -14.85 -30.38
CA PHE A 386 12.49 -14.98 -31.76
C PHE A 386 13.07 -13.65 -32.28
N LEU A 387 12.49 -12.51 -31.86
CA LEU A 387 12.98 -11.18 -32.21
C LEU A 387 14.15 -10.74 -31.32
N GLU A 388 14.08 -10.99 -30.01
CA GLU A 388 15.07 -10.59 -29.01
C GLU A 388 15.49 -11.76 -28.10
N GLY A 389 16.17 -12.76 -28.66
CA GLY A 389 16.53 -13.98 -27.92
C GLY A 389 17.60 -13.81 -26.83
N TYR A 390 18.23 -12.64 -26.75
CA TYR A 390 19.22 -12.28 -25.75
C TYR A 390 18.62 -11.55 -24.54
N ASN A 391 17.32 -11.24 -24.57
CA ASN A 391 16.62 -10.58 -23.47
C ASN A 391 16.27 -11.60 -22.37
N ASP A 392 16.92 -11.47 -21.22
CA ASP A 392 16.79 -12.32 -20.04
C ASP A 392 15.40 -12.23 -19.39
N GLU A 393 14.78 -11.06 -19.36
CA GLU A 393 13.41 -10.87 -18.85
C GLU A 393 12.37 -11.65 -19.68
N PHE A 394 12.58 -11.76 -21.00
CA PHE A 394 11.66 -12.52 -21.87
C PHE A 394 11.75 -14.02 -21.64
N TRP A 395 12.95 -14.52 -21.30
CA TRP A 395 13.12 -15.90 -20.85
C TRP A 395 12.43 -16.15 -19.50
N VAL A 396 12.45 -15.18 -18.58
CA VAL A 396 11.66 -15.27 -17.34
C VAL A 396 10.15 -15.29 -17.64
N ALA A 397 9.68 -14.46 -18.58
CA ALA A 397 8.27 -14.46 -18.99
C ALA A 397 7.84 -15.82 -19.56
N LEU A 398 8.65 -16.43 -20.43
CA LEU A 398 8.42 -17.81 -20.91
C LEU A 398 8.41 -18.82 -19.76
N GLY A 399 9.31 -18.67 -18.79
CA GLY A 399 9.36 -19.49 -17.57
C GLY A 399 8.13 -19.37 -16.67
N CYS A 400 7.42 -18.25 -16.75
CA CYS A 400 6.16 -18.04 -16.02
C CYS A 400 4.95 -18.57 -16.78
N LEU A 401 4.89 -18.29 -18.09
CA LEU A 401 3.71 -18.46 -18.95
C LEU A 401 3.63 -19.82 -19.65
N SER A 402 4.72 -20.59 -19.71
CA SER A 402 4.69 -21.94 -20.28
C SER A 402 3.81 -22.89 -19.47
N LEU A 403 3.39 -23.99 -20.09
CA LEU A 403 2.61 -25.03 -19.41
C LEU A 403 3.51 -26.17 -18.91
N ASP A 404 4.56 -26.50 -19.68
CA ASP A 404 5.48 -27.60 -19.39
C ASP A 404 6.53 -27.22 -18.34
N ALA A 405 6.65 -28.01 -17.28
CA ALA A 405 7.61 -27.79 -16.20
C ALA A 405 9.07 -27.83 -16.68
N ALA A 406 9.40 -28.71 -17.63
CA ALA A 406 10.76 -28.80 -18.17
C ALA A 406 11.13 -27.54 -18.95
N LEU A 407 10.20 -27.02 -19.75
CA LEU A 407 10.38 -25.76 -20.47
C LEU A 407 10.50 -24.57 -19.51
N LYS A 408 9.70 -24.54 -18.42
CA LYS A 408 9.83 -23.52 -17.35
C LYS A 408 11.23 -23.49 -16.78
N GLN A 409 11.71 -24.66 -16.36
CA GLN A 409 13.02 -24.80 -15.75
C GLN A 409 14.11 -24.38 -16.75
N HIS A 410 14.02 -24.84 -18.00
CA HIS A 410 14.96 -24.45 -19.05
C HIS A 410 14.98 -22.93 -19.22
N ALA A 411 13.84 -22.30 -19.42
CA ALA A 411 13.74 -20.86 -19.65
C ALA A 411 14.33 -20.04 -18.49
N LEU A 412 14.02 -20.41 -17.24
CA LEU A 412 14.57 -19.76 -16.04
C LEU A 412 16.07 -19.98 -15.87
N ILE A 413 16.59 -21.15 -16.23
CA ILE A 413 18.05 -21.38 -16.23
C ILE A 413 18.72 -20.58 -17.35
N ARG A 414 18.09 -20.48 -18.54
CA ARG A 414 18.64 -19.68 -19.65
C ARG A 414 18.68 -18.20 -19.33
N SER A 415 17.67 -17.64 -18.67
CA SER A 415 17.73 -16.25 -18.20
C SER A 415 18.90 -16.05 -17.22
N LEU A 416 19.10 -16.97 -16.27
CA LEU A 416 20.24 -16.93 -15.33
C LEU A 416 21.61 -17.12 -16.00
N GLN A 417 21.68 -17.81 -17.14
CA GLN A 417 22.91 -17.91 -17.93
C GLN A 417 23.23 -16.61 -18.67
N LEU A 418 22.22 -15.80 -19.00
CA LEU A 418 22.39 -14.46 -19.59
C LEU A 418 22.74 -13.43 -18.51
N ASP A 419 22.00 -13.43 -17.40
CA ASP A 419 22.27 -12.61 -16.22
C ASP A 419 22.07 -13.40 -14.90
N VAL A 420 23.18 -13.70 -14.24
CA VAL A 420 23.20 -14.41 -12.94
C VAL A 420 22.61 -13.56 -11.82
N SER A 421 22.64 -12.23 -11.99
CA SER A 421 22.12 -11.24 -11.03
C SER A 421 20.62 -10.96 -11.18
N LEU A 422 19.92 -11.70 -12.06
CA LEU A 422 18.48 -11.55 -12.22
C LEU A 422 17.70 -12.21 -11.07
N ALA A 423 17.38 -11.43 -10.04
CA ALA A 423 16.70 -11.91 -8.84
C ALA A 423 15.30 -12.50 -9.12
N SER A 424 14.58 -11.98 -10.13
CA SER A 424 13.27 -12.48 -10.54
C SER A 424 13.34 -13.92 -11.05
N ALA A 425 14.36 -14.26 -11.84
CA ALA A 425 14.59 -15.62 -12.33
C ALA A 425 14.83 -16.61 -11.19
N TRP A 426 15.68 -16.26 -10.22
CA TRP A 426 15.88 -17.05 -9.00
C TRP A 426 14.58 -17.24 -8.22
N ALA A 427 13.77 -16.18 -8.08
CA ALA A 427 12.50 -16.23 -7.36
C ALA A 427 11.50 -17.20 -8.03
N TYR A 428 11.36 -17.14 -9.35
CA TYR A 428 10.47 -18.04 -10.09
C TYR A 428 11.00 -19.47 -10.15
N LEU A 429 12.32 -19.66 -10.17
CA LEU A 429 12.94 -20.99 -10.08
C LEU A 429 12.66 -21.62 -8.71
N GLY A 430 12.78 -20.85 -7.62
CA GLY A 430 12.38 -21.31 -6.29
C GLY A 430 10.90 -21.67 -6.20
N LYS A 431 10.02 -20.88 -6.85
CA LYS A 431 8.59 -21.20 -6.96
C LYS A 431 8.34 -22.52 -7.72
N LEU A 432 9.11 -22.79 -8.77
CA LEU A 432 9.02 -24.03 -9.55
C LEU A 432 9.46 -25.24 -8.72
N TYR A 433 10.66 -25.21 -8.13
CA TYR A 433 11.16 -26.31 -7.29
C TYR A 433 10.26 -26.61 -6.11
N LYS A 434 9.66 -25.57 -5.52
CA LYS A 434 8.65 -25.74 -4.48
C LYS A 434 7.43 -26.52 -4.96
N LYS A 435 6.94 -26.27 -6.18
CA LYS A 435 5.81 -27.00 -6.77
C LYS A 435 6.17 -28.46 -7.07
N GLU A 436 7.42 -28.72 -7.45
CA GLU A 436 7.93 -30.08 -7.70
C GLU A 436 8.21 -30.86 -6.40
N GLY A 437 8.31 -30.17 -5.26
CA GLY A 437 8.56 -30.76 -3.95
C GLY A 437 10.02 -30.71 -3.50
N ASP A 438 10.92 -30.11 -4.30
CA ASP A 438 12.34 -29.97 -4.02
C ASP A 438 12.64 -28.79 -3.10
N LYS A 439 12.35 -28.98 -1.80
CA LYS A 439 12.41 -27.93 -0.78
C LYS A 439 13.78 -27.27 -0.63
N ARG A 440 14.86 -28.06 -0.70
CA ARG A 440 16.24 -27.55 -0.55
C ARG A 440 16.62 -26.58 -1.68
N LEU A 441 16.39 -27.00 -2.92
CA LEU A 441 16.66 -26.16 -4.08
C LEU A 441 15.75 -24.93 -4.11
N ALA A 442 14.50 -25.07 -3.68
CA ALA A 442 13.60 -23.94 -3.54
C ALA A 442 14.14 -22.90 -2.54
N GLN A 443 14.59 -23.35 -1.36
CA GLN A 443 15.17 -22.49 -0.34
C GLN A 443 16.44 -21.79 -0.83
N GLU A 444 17.37 -22.53 -1.44
CA GLU A 444 18.60 -21.96 -2.00
C GLU A 444 18.29 -20.90 -3.07
N ALA A 445 17.34 -21.16 -3.96
CA ALA A 445 16.92 -20.21 -4.98
C ALA A 445 16.29 -18.93 -4.37
N PHE A 446 15.43 -19.08 -3.35
CA PHE A 446 14.87 -17.93 -2.65
C PHE A 446 15.93 -17.13 -1.88
N ASP A 447 16.90 -17.78 -1.23
CA ASP A 447 18.01 -17.12 -0.54
C ASP A 447 18.90 -16.32 -1.51
N ARG A 448 19.15 -16.86 -2.70
CA ARG A 448 19.84 -16.13 -3.78
C ARG A 448 19.03 -14.92 -4.23
N ALA A 449 17.74 -15.10 -4.50
CA ALA A 449 16.87 -13.99 -4.92
C ALA A 449 16.85 -12.85 -3.88
N ARG A 450 16.68 -13.16 -2.58
CA ARG A 450 16.66 -12.16 -1.50
C ARG A 450 17.99 -11.47 -1.26
N SER A 451 19.10 -12.17 -1.47
CA SER A 451 20.43 -11.58 -1.28
C SER A 451 20.80 -10.62 -2.40
N ILE A 452 20.28 -10.85 -3.62
CA ILE A 452 20.44 -9.97 -4.76
C ILE A 452 19.46 -8.78 -4.67
N ASP A 453 18.16 -9.05 -4.52
CA ASP A 453 17.12 -8.03 -4.44
C ASP A 453 16.13 -8.32 -3.28
N PRO A 454 16.36 -7.72 -2.11
CA PRO A 454 15.43 -7.83 -0.97
C PRO A 454 14.05 -7.21 -1.21
N SER A 455 13.88 -6.40 -2.26
CA SER A 455 12.63 -5.72 -2.59
C SER A 455 11.65 -6.59 -3.40
N LEU A 456 12.02 -7.81 -3.77
CA LEU A 456 11.08 -8.77 -4.38
C LEU A 456 10.24 -9.47 -3.32
N ALA A 457 8.91 -9.40 -3.42
CA ALA A 457 8.01 -10.05 -2.46
C ALA A 457 7.97 -11.58 -2.59
N LEU A 458 8.10 -12.11 -3.82
CA LEU A 458 7.91 -13.55 -4.10
C LEU A 458 8.85 -14.46 -3.28
N PRO A 459 10.16 -14.19 -3.18
CA PRO A 459 11.05 -14.98 -2.33
C PRO A 459 10.66 -15.00 -0.85
N TRP A 460 10.26 -13.85 -0.29
CA TRP A 460 9.79 -13.76 1.10
C TRP A 460 8.53 -14.60 1.33
N ALA A 461 7.57 -14.52 0.41
CA ALA A 461 6.35 -15.35 0.47
C ALA A 461 6.68 -16.85 0.31
N GLY A 462 7.60 -17.19 -0.60
CA GLY A 462 8.08 -18.56 -0.83
C GLY A 462 8.60 -19.22 0.44
N MET A 463 9.46 -18.48 1.17
CA MET A 463 10.05 -18.91 2.45
C MET A 463 9.01 -19.06 3.57
N SER A 464 7.99 -18.20 3.62
CA SER A 464 6.93 -18.31 4.64
C SER A 464 6.05 -19.56 4.50
N ALA A 465 5.88 -20.05 3.28
CA ALA A 465 4.96 -21.14 3.00
C ALA A 465 5.51 -22.53 3.38
N ASP A 466 6.70 -22.62 3.99
CA ASP A 466 7.33 -23.87 4.44
C ASP A 466 7.14 -24.17 5.94
N SER A 467 6.28 -23.44 6.65
CA SER A 467 5.99 -23.61 8.10
C SER A 467 5.60 -25.03 8.56
N TYR A 468 5.24 -25.93 7.64
CA TYR A 468 4.93 -27.34 7.94
C TYR A 468 6.15 -28.26 7.93
N THR A 469 7.33 -27.80 7.51
CA THR A 469 8.58 -28.54 7.73
C THR A 469 9.07 -28.27 9.14
N ARG A 470 9.64 -29.28 9.81
CA ARG A 470 10.23 -29.15 11.16
C ARG A 470 11.41 -28.13 11.22
N GLU A 471 11.77 -27.51 10.11
CA GLU A 471 12.97 -26.69 9.94
C GLU A 471 12.71 -25.18 10.15
N ILE A 472 11.50 -24.65 9.85
CA ILE A 472 11.18 -23.22 10.02
C ILE A 472 10.20 -23.02 11.18
N LYS A 473 10.54 -22.12 12.10
CA LYS A 473 9.63 -21.75 13.19
C LYS A 473 8.46 -20.93 12.64
N VAL A 474 7.25 -21.17 13.16
CA VAL A 474 6.02 -20.47 12.74
C VAL A 474 6.16 -18.94 12.80
N ASP A 475 6.91 -18.43 13.78
CA ASP A 475 7.16 -16.99 13.93
C ASP A 475 8.05 -16.42 12.81
N GLU A 476 9.07 -17.16 12.38
CA GLU A 476 9.94 -16.75 11.26
C GLU A 476 9.17 -16.74 9.94
N ALA A 477 8.28 -17.73 9.74
CA ALA A 477 7.38 -17.76 8.60
C ALA A 477 6.41 -16.57 8.59
N TYR A 478 5.84 -16.23 9.76
CA TYR A 478 4.97 -15.05 9.91
C TYR A 478 5.69 -13.76 9.52
N GLU A 479 6.91 -13.54 10.03
CA GLU A 479 7.70 -12.35 9.70
C GLU A 479 8.06 -12.30 8.20
N CYS A 480 8.47 -13.43 7.61
CA CYS A 480 8.74 -13.48 6.16
C CYS A 480 7.50 -13.12 5.33
N CYS A 481 6.33 -13.64 5.70
CA CYS A 481 5.09 -13.34 5.02
C CYS A 481 4.68 -11.87 5.19
N LEU A 482 4.89 -11.32 6.39
CA LEU A 482 4.62 -9.91 6.68
C LEU A 482 5.47 -9.00 5.79
N ARG A 483 6.76 -9.33 5.62
CA ARG A 483 7.64 -8.60 4.69
C ARG A 483 7.16 -8.70 3.25
N ALA A 484 6.72 -9.88 2.80
CA ALA A 484 6.16 -10.04 1.45
C ALA A 484 4.92 -9.15 1.23
N VAL A 485 4.01 -9.08 2.20
CA VAL A 485 2.80 -8.25 2.14
C VAL A 485 3.13 -6.75 2.16
N GLN A 486 4.12 -6.32 2.95
CA GLN A 486 4.58 -4.93 2.99
C GLN A 486 5.19 -4.47 1.66
N ILE A 487 5.88 -5.36 0.97
CA ILE A 487 6.47 -5.08 -0.35
C ILE A 487 5.39 -5.06 -1.43
N MET A 488 4.56 -6.11 -1.50
CA MET A 488 3.55 -6.25 -2.54
C MET A 488 2.25 -6.85 -1.95
N PRO A 489 1.20 -6.04 -1.74
CA PRO A 489 -0.03 -6.46 -1.05
C PRO A 489 -0.97 -7.28 -1.97
N ILE A 490 -0.52 -8.44 -2.44
CA ILE A 490 -1.36 -9.39 -3.21
C ILE A 490 -2.27 -10.18 -2.27
N ALA A 491 -3.50 -10.48 -2.72
CA ALA A 491 -4.49 -11.22 -1.94
C ALA A 491 -3.95 -12.55 -1.39
N ASP A 492 -3.23 -13.33 -2.20
CA ASP A 492 -2.62 -14.61 -1.77
C ASP A 492 -1.67 -14.44 -0.59
N TYR A 493 -0.81 -13.43 -0.61
CA TYR A 493 0.15 -13.16 0.46
C TYR A 493 -0.55 -12.67 1.72
N GLN A 494 -1.60 -11.85 1.57
CA GLN A 494 -2.40 -11.34 2.67
C GLN A 494 -3.21 -12.45 3.36
N ILE A 495 -3.80 -13.35 2.59
CA ILE A 495 -4.49 -14.55 3.10
C ILE A 495 -3.48 -15.48 3.79
N GLY A 496 -2.30 -15.68 3.19
CA GLY A 496 -1.20 -16.45 3.78
C GLY A 496 -0.74 -15.88 5.13
N LEU A 497 -0.58 -14.55 5.23
CA LEU A 497 -0.21 -13.86 6.46
C LEU A 497 -1.25 -14.09 7.57
N ALA A 498 -2.53 -13.99 7.24
CA ALA A 498 -3.61 -14.21 8.20
C ALA A 498 -3.70 -15.68 8.67
N ASN A 499 -3.44 -16.64 7.78
CA ASN A 499 -3.32 -18.05 8.15
C ASN A 499 -2.14 -18.29 9.10
N LEU A 500 -0.98 -17.68 8.84
CA LEU A 500 0.19 -17.78 9.73
C LEU A 500 -0.07 -17.07 11.06
N ALA A 501 -0.79 -15.95 11.07
CA ALA A 501 -1.20 -15.24 12.28
C ALA A 501 -2.10 -16.09 13.18
N LEU A 502 -2.97 -16.91 12.60
CA LEU A 502 -3.79 -17.88 13.33
C LEU A 502 -2.93 -18.93 14.04
N LEU A 503 -1.82 -19.34 13.42
CA LEU A 503 -0.90 -20.33 14.00
C LEU A 503 0.07 -19.72 15.03
N SER A 504 0.54 -18.49 14.82
CA SER A 504 1.45 -17.78 15.74
C SER A 504 0.75 -17.08 16.91
N GLY A 505 -0.57 -16.89 16.83
CA GLY A 505 -1.35 -16.17 17.85
C GLY A 505 -1.41 -14.65 17.67
N ASN A 506 -0.96 -14.13 16.52
CA ASN A 506 -0.89 -12.68 16.22
C ASN A 506 -2.13 -12.12 15.49
N LEU A 507 -3.28 -12.81 15.56
CA LEU A 507 -4.53 -12.42 14.88
C LEU A 507 -5.06 -11.03 15.26
N THR A 508 -4.79 -10.56 16.48
CA THR A 508 -5.26 -9.24 16.96
C THR A 508 -4.49 -8.07 16.35
N SER A 509 -3.35 -8.34 15.67
CA SER A 509 -2.50 -7.29 15.11
C SER A 509 -3.24 -6.41 14.10
N SER A 510 -2.89 -5.12 14.08
CA SER A 510 -3.46 -4.15 13.14
C SER A 510 -3.06 -4.46 11.69
N GLN A 511 -1.85 -4.98 11.48
CA GLN A 511 -1.32 -5.35 10.17
C GLN A 511 -2.12 -6.48 9.52
N VAL A 512 -2.41 -7.55 10.27
CA VAL A 512 -3.22 -8.68 9.77
C VAL A 512 -4.63 -8.21 9.43
N PHE A 513 -5.23 -7.37 10.28
CA PHE A 513 -6.56 -6.83 10.00
C PHE A 513 -6.63 -5.99 8.72
N GLY A 514 -5.64 -5.11 8.50
CA GLY A 514 -5.52 -4.35 7.26
C GLY A 514 -5.38 -5.27 6.05
N ALA A 515 -4.45 -6.25 6.13
CA ALA A 515 -4.16 -7.19 5.06
C ALA A 515 -5.40 -8.00 4.64
N VAL A 516 -6.15 -8.57 5.59
CA VAL A 516 -7.34 -9.39 5.28
C VAL A 516 -8.44 -8.56 4.62
N ARG A 517 -8.66 -7.32 5.05
CA ARG A 517 -9.66 -6.44 4.42
C ARG A 517 -9.27 -6.04 3.00
N GLN A 518 -7.98 -5.83 2.74
CA GLN A 518 -7.48 -5.58 1.39
C GLN A 518 -7.61 -6.82 0.50
N ALA A 519 -7.37 -8.02 1.05
CA ALA A 519 -7.54 -9.28 0.32
C ALA A 519 -8.99 -9.48 -0.14
N LEU A 520 -9.96 -9.17 0.72
CA LEU A 520 -11.40 -9.22 0.40
C LEU A 520 -11.78 -8.34 -0.78
N GLN A 521 -11.23 -7.12 -0.85
CA GLN A 521 -11.48 -6.20 -1.95
C GLN A 521 -10.87 -6.69 -3.27
N ARG A 522 -9.76 -7.43 -3.22
CA ARG A 522 -9.02 -7.84 -4.43
C ARG A 522 -9.42 -9.21 -4.96
N ALA A 523 -9.87 -10.09 -4.09
CA ALA A 523 -10.27 -11.44 -4.45
C ALA A 523 -11.52 -11.86 -3.68
N PRO A 524 -12.67 -11.21 -3.94
CA PRO A 524 -13.93 -11.46 -3.23
C PRO A 524 -14.52 -12.85 -3.51
N HIS A 525 -13.93 -13.63 -4.42
CA HIS A 525 -14.36 -14.98 -4.74
C HIS A 525 -13.73 -16.03 -3.80
N TYR A 526 -12.67 -15.71 -3.06
CA TYR A 526 -12.06 -16.65 -2.12
C TYR A 526 -12.85 -16.71 -0.80
N PRO A 527 -13.51 -17.83 -0.46
CA PRO A 527 -14.24 -17.96 0.80
C PRO A 527 -13.33 -17.87 2.04
N GLU A 528 -12.05 -18.26 1.90
CA GLU A 528 -11.05 -18.21 2.97
C GLU A 528 -10.83 -16.79 3.49
N SER A 529 -10.89 -15.78 2.61
CA SER A 529 -10.68 -14.37 2.96
C SER A 529 -11.76 -13.88 3.95
N TYR A 530 -13.03 -14.22 3.71
CA TYR A 530 -14.14 -13.88 4.59
C TYR A 530 -14.07 -14.64 5.92
N ASN A 531 -13.73 -15.93 5.88
CA ASN A 531 -13.60 -16.74 7.10
C ASN A 531 -12.48 -16.20 8.01
N LEU A 532 -11.32 -15.86 7.44
CA LEU A 532 -10.21 -15.26 8.19
C LEU A 532 -10.58 -13.89 8.75
N ASN A 533 -11.32 -13.08 7.99
CA ASN A 533 -11.80 -11.79 8.49
C ASN A 533 -12.74 -11.97 9.68
N GLY A 534 -13.66 -12.94 9.61
CA GLY A 534 -14.52 -13.31 10.72
C GLY A 534 -13.72 -13.71 11.96
N LEU A 535 -12.65 -14.49 11.79
CA LEU A 535 -11.77 -14.89 12.90
C LEU A 535 -11.02 -13.71 13.53
N VAL A 536 -10.58 -12.73 12.71
CA VAL A 536 -9.94 -11.51 13.22
C VAL A 536 -10.92 -10.66 14.02
N TYR A 537 -12.17 -10.51 13.56
CA TYR A 537 -13.22 -9.82 14.33
C TYR A 537 -13.58 -10.58 15.62
N GLU A 538 -13.63 -11.92 15.57
CA GLU A 538 -13.85 -12.74 16.76
C GLU A 538 -12.74 -12.55 17.80
N ALA A 539 -11.48 -12.49 17.35
CA ALA A 539 -10.31 -12.22 18.21
C ALA A 539 -10.33 -10.82 18.83
N ARG A 540 -11.08 -9.87 18.24
CA ARG A 540 -11.29 -8.51 18.74
C ARG A 540 -12.58 -8.32 19.54
N HIS A 541 -13.29 -9.41 19.81
CA HIS A 541 -14.57 -9.42 20.54
C HIS A 541 -15.75 -8.74 19.79
N GLU A 542 -15.64 -8.56 18.47
CA GLU A 542 -16.72 -8.01 17.64
C GLU A 542 -17.52 -9.16 16.99
N TYR A 543 -18.36 -9.83 17.79
CA TYR A 543 -19.02 -11.07 17.36
C TYR A 543 -20.13 -10.89 16.32
N LEU A 544 -20.84 -9.77 16.35
CA LEU A 544 -21.90 -9.47 15.37
C LEU A 544 -21.32 -9.30 13.96
N THR A 545 -20.26 -8.50 13.81
CA THR A 545 -19.59 -8.31 12.52
C THR A 545 -18.92 -9.59 12.04
N ALA A 546 -18.31 -10.37 12.95
CA ALA A 546 -17.78 -11.69 12.63
C ALA A 546 -18.86 -12.61 12.01
N SER A 547 -20.07 -12.62 12.58
CA SER A 547 -21.18 -13.43 12.07
C SER A 547 -21.58 -13.06 10.63
N VAL A 548 -21.54 -11.78 10.28
CA VAL A 548 -21.80 -11.30 8.91
C VAL A 548 -20.75 -11.85 7.94
N PHE A 549 -19.48 -11.75 8.28
CA PHE A 549 -18.41 -12.27 7.41
C PHE A 549 -18.46 -13.79 7.26
N TYR A 550 -18.84 -14.55 8.28
CA TYR A 550 -19.04 -15.99 8.13
C TYR A 550 -20.25 -16.34 7.24
N ARG A 551 -21.33 -15.56 7.29
CA ARG A 551 -22.46 -15.72 6.34
C ARG A 551 -22.00 -15.48 4.91
N LEU A 552 -21.24 -14.41 4.66
CA LEU A 552 -20.67 -14.13 3.34
C LEU A 552 -19.70 -15.22 2.87
N ALA A 553 -18.86 -15.74 3.78
CA ALA A 553 -17.95 -16.85 3.49
C ALA A 553 -18.71 -18.10 3.02
N ARG A 554 -19.86 -18.38 3.64
CA ARG A 554 -20.74 -19.49 3.23
C ARG A 554 -21.35 -19.25 1.84
N CYS A 555 -21.86 -18.06 1.56
CA CYS A 555 -22.39 -17.71 0.24
C CYS A 555 -21.31 -17.84 -0.86
N ALA A 556 -20.05 -17.47 -0.56
CA ALA A 556 -18.94 -17.64 -1.49
C ALA A 556 -18.63 -19.13 -1.79
N ILE A 557 -18.71 -20.01 -0.79
CA ILE A 557 -18.56 -21.47 -1.00
C ILE A 557 -19.68 -22.01 -1.89
N CYS A 558 -20.94 -21.63 -1.64
CA CYS A 558 -22.08 -22.08 -2.43
C CYS A 558 -21.95 -21.71 -3.92
N ALA A 559 -21.36 -20.55 -4.23
CA ALA A 559 -21.13 -20.07 -5.59
C ALA A 559 -19.96 -20.75 -6.33
N SER A 560 -19.00 -21.31 -5.59
CA SER A 560 -17.75 -21.90 -6.11
C SER A 560 -17.88 -23.35 -6.62
N GLU A 561 -19.04 -24.01 -6.43
CA GLU A 561 -19.32 -25.43 -6.70
C GLU A 561 -18.65 -26.50 -5.79
N LYS A 562 -19.36 -27.64 -5.74
CA LYS A 562 -19.29 -28.84 -4.88
C LYS A 562 -17.87 -29.34 -4.56
N GLY A 563 -17.34 -29.02 -3.38
CA GLY A 563 -16.05 -29.61 -3.00
C GLY A 563 -15.42 -29.13 -1.71
N SER A 564 -16.12 -29.21 -0.58
CA SER A 564 -15.52 -29.62 0.71
C SER A 564 -16.51 -29.39 1.84
N ASN A 565 -17.30 -30.42 2.16
CA ASN A 565 -18.16 -30.42 3.35
C ASN A 565 -17.38 -30.04 4.63
N SER A 566 -16.06 -30.26 4.66
CA SER A 566 -15.18 -29.84 5.76
C SER A 566 -15.03 -28.32 5.89
N ARG A 567 -14.80 -27.57 4.81
CA ARG A 567 -14.67 -26.10 4.88
C ARG A 567 -16.00 -25.45 5.24
N LEU A 568 -17.09 -25.92 4.64
CA LEU A 568 -18.43 -25.46 4.97
C LEU A 568 -18.75 -25.72 6.45
N ARG A 569 -18.42 -26.92 6.95
CA ARG A 569 -18.54 -27.24 8.38
C ARG A 569 -17.77 -26.26 9.24
N ASP A 570 -16.49 -26.03 8.97
CA ASP A 570 -15.64 -25.20 9.82
C ASP A 570 -16.16 -23.74 9.87
N ILE A 571 -16.63 -23.20 8.74
CA ILE A 571 -17.25 -21.87 8.67
C ILE A 571 -18.57 -21.82 9.44
N SER A 572 -19.44 -22.82 9.28
CA SER A 572 -20.73 -22.88 9.99
C SER A 572 -20.56 -23.08 11.50
N VAL A 573 -19.52 -23.81 11.93
CA VAL A 573 -19.12 -23.91 13.34
C VAL A 573 -18.62 -22.56 13.86
N ASN A 574 -17.82 -21.82 13.09
CA ASN A 574 -17.39 -20.46 13.46
C ASN A 574 -18.57 -19.47 13.53
N LEU A 575 -19.51 -19.56 12.58
CA LEU A 575 -20.73 -18.76 12.55
C LEU A 575 -21.59 -19.00 13.79
N SER A 576 -21.91 -20.25 14.08
CA SER A 576 -22.72 -20.63 15.25
C SER A 576 -22.04 -20.20 16.56
N ARG A 577 -20.71 -20.35 16.67
CA ARG A 577 -19.93 -19.85 17.81
C ARG A 577 -20.07 -18.34 17.99
N SER A 578 -19.94 -17.58 16.91
CA SER A 578 -19.99 -16.11 16.94
C SER A 578 -21.41 -15.60 17.23
N LEU A 579 -22.44 -16.20 16.63
CA LEU A 579 -23.84 -15.89 16.92
C LEU A 579 -24.18 -16.14 18.40
N CYS A 580 -23.72 -17.27 18.95
CA CYS A 580 -23.95 -17.59 20.35
C CYS A 580 -23.23 -16.61 21.30
N LYS A 581 -21.99 -16.21 20.99
CA LYS A 581 -21.26 -15.17 21.76
C LYS A 581 -21.89 -13.78 21.62
N ALA A 582 -22.51 -13.47 20.49
CA ALA A 582 -23.25 -12.24 20.27
C ALA A 582 -24.61 -12.19 20.99
N GLY A 583 -25.06 -13.30 21.60
CA GLY A 583 -26.36 -13.41 22.26
C GLY A 583 -27.51 -13.91 21.37
N ASN A 584 -27.26 -14.18 20.09
CA ASN A 584 -28.24 -14.71 19.13
C ASN A 584 -28.28 -16.24 19.17
N ALA A 585 -28.70 -16.80 20.31
CA ALA A 585 -28.75 -18.24 20.54
C ALA A 585 -29.72 -18.98 19.59
N VAL A 586 -30.79 -18.32 19.15
CA VAL A 586 -31.80 -18.91 18.24
C VAL A 586 -31.18 -19.24 16.88
N ASP A 587 -30.50 -18.27 16.26
CA ASP A 587 -29.85 -18.46 14.96
C ASP A 587 -28.72 -19.49 15.04
N ALA A 588 -27.95 -19.48 16.14
CA ALA A 588 -26.90 -20.46 16.38
C ALA A 588 -27.45 -21.91 16.43
N ILE A 589 -28.62 -22.10 17.04
CA ILE A 589 -29.31 -23.41 17.07
C ILE A 589 -29.75 -23.82 15.68
N VAL A 590 -30.35 -22.92 14.91
CA VAL A 590 -30.78 -23.22 13.53
C VAL A 590 -29.60 -23.69 12.68
N GLU A 591 -28.46 -23.02 12.79
CA GLU A 591 -27.24 -23.40 12.07
C GLU A 591 -26.71 -24.78 12.50
N CYS A 592 -26.67 -25.06 13.81
CA CYS A 592 -26.28 -26.37 14.32
C CYS A 592 -27.26 -27.48 13.91
N GLU A 593 -28.56 -27.21 13.84
CA GLU A 593 -29.56 -28.17 13.37
C GLU A 593 -29.42 -28.47 11.89
N ASN A 594 -29.08 -27.47 11.08
CA ASN A 594 -28.77 -27.67 9.66
C ASN A 594 -27.54 -28.57 9.48
N LEU A 595 -26.44 -28.28 10.20
CA LEU A 595 -25.26 -29.16 10.21
C LEU A 595 -25.57 -30.58 10.69
N LYS A 596 -26.49 -30.73 11.65
CA LYS A 596 -26.94 -32.03 12.15
C LYS A 596 -27.72 -32.82 11.09
N LYS A 597 -28.61 -32.15 10.33
CA LYS A 597 -29.36 -32.76 9.22
C LYS A 597 -28.44 -33.23 8.10
N GLU A 598 -27.36 -32.49 7.85
CA GLU A 598 -26.34 -32.82 6.85
C GLU A 598 -25.32 -33.87 7.33
N GLY A 599 -25.36 -34.26 8.61
CA GLY A 599 -24.42 -35.21 9.20
C GLY A 599 -23.01 -34.65 9.41
N LEU A 600 -22.85 -33.32 9.40
CA LEU A 600 -21.56 -32.62 9.49
C LEU A 600 -21.26 -32.06 10.89
N LEU A 601 -22.19 -32.18 11.83
CA LEU A 601 -22.02 -31.66 13.18
C LEU A 601 -20.98 -32.46 13.98
N ASP A 602 -19.83 -31.84 14.24
CA ASP A 602 -18.72 -32.41 15.00
C ASP A 602 -18.86 -32.16 16.51
N SER A 603 -17.88 -32.59 17.29
CA SER A 603 -17.90 -32.39 18.74
C SER A 603 -17.90 -30.90 19.13
N LYS A 604 -17.21 -30.04 18.38
CA LYS A 604 -17.19 -28.59 18.61
C LYS A 604 -18.56 -27.97 18.35
N GLY A 605 -19.20 -28.32 17.23
CA GLY A 605 -20.57 -27.92 16.91
C GLY A 605 -21.58 -28.40 17.96
N LEU A 606 -21.44 -29.62 18.47
CA LEU A 606 -22.29 -30.14 19.55
C LEU A 606 -22.12 -29.36 20.86
N GLN A 607 -20.92 -28.88 21.19
CA GLN A 607 -20.72 -27.99 22.35
C GLN A 607 -21.49 -26.68 22.17
N ILE A 608 -21.33 -26.03 21.01
CA ILE A 608 -22.01 -24.78 20.70
C ILE A 608 -23.54 -24.97 20.74
N TYR A 609 -24.04 -26.07 20.18
CA TYR A 609 -25.45 -26.43 20.21
C TYR A 609 -25.98 -26.59 21.64
N ALA A 610 -25.27 -27.36 22.47
CA ALA A 610 -25.65 -27.58 23.87
C ALA A 610 -25.64 -26.28 24.69
N PHE A 611 -24.65 -25.42 24.45
CA PHE A 611 -24.55 -24.13 25.14
C PHE A 611 -25.64 -23.14 24.70
N SER A 612 -25.94 -23.09 23.40
CA SER A 612 -27.02 -22.24 22.86
C SER A 612 -28.39 -22.68 23.38
N LEU A 613 -28.64 -23.99 23.47
CA LEU A 613 -29.86 -24.54 24.09
C LEU A 613 -29.98 -24.19 25.57
N TRP A 614 -28.86 -24.18 26.29
CA TRP A 614 -28.81 -23.78 27.70
C TRP A 614 -29.14 -22.29 27.89
N GLN A 615 -28.62 -21.42 27.03
CA GLN A 615 -28.97 -19.98 27.04
C GLN A 615 -30.47 -19.73 26.86
N LEU A 616 -31.17 -20.59 26.10
CA LEU A 616 -32.63 -20.55 25.93
C LEU A 616 -33.43 -21.31 27.00
N GLY A 617 -32.77 -21.92 28.00
CA GLY A 617 -33.41 -22.64 29.10
C GLY A 617 -33.97 -24.04 28.75
N LYS A 618 -33.57 -24.64 27.62
CA LYS A 618 -34.09 -25.95 27.14
C LYS A 618 -33.35 -27.15 27.76
N ASN A 619 -33.41 -27.30 29.09
CA ASN A 619 -32.57 -28.22 29.87
C ASN A 619 -32.58 -29.70 29.43
N GLU A 620 -33.73 -30.26 29.04
CA GLU A 620 -33.83 -31.66 28.58
C GLU A 620 -33.02 -31.92 27.30
N LEU A 621 -33.13 -31.02 26.32
CA LEU A 621 -32.39 -31.11 25.06
C LEU A 621 -30.89 -30.94 25.29
N VAL A 622 -30.48 -30.09 26.24
CA VAL A 622 -29.07 -29.93 26.61
C VAL A 622 -28.50 -31.23 27.16
N LEU A 623 -29.21 -31.89 28.08
CA LEU A 623 -28.77 -33.18 28.64
C LEU A 623 -28.66 -34.26 27.56
N SER A 624 -29.54 -34.26 26.57
CA SER A 624 -29.44 -35.17 25.41
C SER A 624 -28.17 -34.91 24.59
N ALA A 625 -27.85 -33.64 24.31
CA ALA A 625 -26.66 -33.23 23.56
C ALA A 625 -25.37 -33.56 24.33
N VAL A 626 -25.37 -33.33 25.64
CA VAL A 626 -24.26 -33.69 26.54
C VAL A 626 -24.03 -35.21 26.57
N ARG A 627 -25.09 -36.03 26.59
CA ARG A 627 -24.96 -37.50 26.50
C ARG A 627 -24.35 -37.92 25.16
N THR A 628 -24.79 -37.35 24.05
CA THR A 628 -24.20 -37.64 22.74
C THR A 628 -22.73 -37.22 22.65
N LEU A 629 -22.37 -36.09 23.28
CA LEU A 629 -20.99 -35.63 23.34
C LEU A 629 -20.15 -36.54 24.23
N ALA A 630 -20.66 -36.98 25.38
CA ALA A 630 -19.99 -37.92 26.26
C ALA A 630 -19.71 -39.28 25.57
N SER A 631 -20.64 -39.76 24.73
CA SER A 631 -20.41 -41.00 23.95
C SER A 631 -19.33 -40.84 22.88
N SER A 632 -19.10 -39.64 22.35
CA SER A 632 -18.08 -39.41 21.31
C SER A 632 -16.68 -39.11 21.87
N VAL A 633 -16.54 -38.87 23.18
CA VAL A 633 -15.24 -38.55 23.82
C VAL A 633 -14.17 -39.61 23.56
N LEU A 634 -14.53 -40.89 23.53
CA LEU A 634 -13.58 -41.99 23.31
C LEU A 634 -13.08 -42.10 21.86
N SER A 635 -13.82 -41.53 20.90
CA SER A 635 -13.47 -41.51 19.47
C SER A 635 -12.73 -40.23 19.04
N LEU A 636 -12.53 -39.27 19.94
CA LEU A 636 -11.95 -37.95 19.63
C LEU A 636 -10.42 -37.97 19.65
N GLU A 637 -9.82 -37.03 18.92
CA GLU A 637 -8.39 -36.74 19.02
C GLU A 637 -8.01 -36.34 20.44
N LYS A 638 -6.87 -36.87 20.93
CA LYS A 638 -6.39 -36.67 22.31
C LYS A 638 -6.28 -35.20 22.73
N THR A 639 -6.06 -34.27 21.79
CA THR A 639 -5.96 -32.83 22.01
C THR A 639 -7.30 -32.16 22.33
N SER A 640 -8.40 -32.68 21.80
CA SER A 640 -9.76 -32.11 21.93
C SER A 640 -10.55 -32.64 23.14
N VAL A 641 -10.13 -33.80 23.66
CA VAL A 641 -10.77 -34.49 24.78
C VAL A 641 -10.84 -33.63 26.06
N PRO A 642 -9.77 -32.96 26.52
CA PRO A 642 -9.82 -32.13 27.72
C PRO A 642 -10.83 -30.99 27.66
N GLY A 643 -10.95 -30.34 26.49
CA GLY A 643 -11.91 -29.26 26.29
C GLY A 643 -13.36 -29.75 26.40
N CYS A 644 -13.66 -30.90 25.78
CA CYS A 644 -14.97 -31.54 25.84
C CYS A 644 -15.38 -31.90 27.28
N ILE A 645 -14.47 -32.51 28.05
CA ILE A 645 -14.76 -32.93 29.43
C ILE A 645 -14.96 -31.71 30.33
N SER A 646 -14.08 -30.72 30.21
CA SER A 646 -14.22 -29.44 30.90
C SER A 646 -15.61 -28.85 30.64
N PHE A 647 -16.04 -28.81 29.38
CA PHE A 647 -17.35 -28.31 28.98
C PHE A 647 -18.52 -29.11 29.59
N ILE A 648 -18.47 -30.45 29.53
CA ILE A 648 -19.49 -31.34 30.13
C ILE A 648 -19.61 -31.07 31.64
N CYS A 649 -18.49 -31.03 32.36
CA CYS A 649 -18.48 -30.80 33.81
C CYS A 649 -19.09 -29.45 34.17
N ARG A 650 -18.80 -28.39 33.40
CA ARG A 650 -19.36 -27.05 33.59
C ARG A 650 -20.88 -27.04 33.37
N LEU A 651 -21.35 -27.58 32.25
CA LEU A 651 -22.79 -27.61 31.94
C LEU A 651 -23.60 -28.45 32.91
N LEU A 652 -23.09 -29.61 33.31
CA LEU A 652 -23.76 -30.44 34.32
C LEU A 652 -23.91 -29.69 35.64
N TYR A 653 -22.88 -28.96 36.06
CA TYR A 653 -22.96 -28.12 37.26
C TYR A 653 -24.08 -27.07 37.16
N TYR A 654 -24.21 -26.39 36.02
CA TYR A 654 -25.25 -25.37 35.84
C TYR A 654 -26.68 -25.91 35.77
N ILE A 655 -26.88 -27.04 35.07
CA ILE A 655 -28.22 -27.56 34.83
C ILE A 655 -28.72 -28.38 36.01
N SER A 656 -27.86 -29.27 36.50
CA SER A 656 -28.25 -30.29 37.48
C SER A 656 -27.84 -29.93 38.90
N GLY A 657 -27.04 -28.88 39.09
CA GLY A 657 -26.52 -28.45 40.37
C GLY A 657 -25.25 -29.17 40.81
N LYS A 658 -24.72 -28.74 41.95
CA LYS A 658 -23.42 -29.20 42.47
C LYS A 658 -23.35 -30.72 42.76
N GLU A 659 -24.32 -31.28 43.47
CA GLU A 659 -24.24 -32.68 43.94
C GLU A 659 -24.34 -33.72 42.81
N SER A 660 -25.15 -33.45 41.80
CA SER A 660 -25.32 -34.29 40.61
C SER A 660 -24.12 -34.21 39.68
N ALA A 661 -23.50 -33.02 39.54
CA ALA A 661 -22.24 -32.84 38.83
C ALA A 661 -21.10 -33.63 39.49
N ILE A 662 -20.95 -33.57 40.81
CA ILE A 662 -19.95 -34.34 41.56
C ILE A 662 -20.16 -35.85 41.36
N LYS A 663 -21.41 -36.34 41.48
CA LYS A 663 -21.73 -37.76 41.23
C LYS A 663 -21.38 -38.21 39.81
N SER A 664 -21.54 -37.33 38.81
CA SER A 664 -21.23 -37.62 37.41
C SER A 664 -19.72 -37.64 37.16
N ILE A 665 -18.98 -36.70 37.74
CA ILE A 665 -17.51 -36.66 37.68
C ILE A 665 -16.90 -37.91 38.30
N MET A 666 -17.41 -38.35 39.45
CA MET A 666 -16.92 -39.57 40.13
C MET A 666 -17.17 -40.86 39.34
N LYS A 667 -18.09 -40.85 38.37
CA LYS A 667 -18.37 -41.99 37.48
C LYS A 667 -17.48 -41.99 36.21
N MET A 668 -16.78 -40.90 35.91
CA MET A 668 -15.92 -40.81 34.72
C MET A 668 -14.58 -41.51 34.96
N PRO A 669 -13.97 -42.13 33.92
CA PRO A 669 -12.63 -42.70 33.99
C PRO A 669 -11.58 -41.65 34.38
N LYS A 670 -10.66 -42.01 35.29
CA LYS A 670 -9.62 -41.08 35.76
C LYS A 670 -8.63 -40.65 34.66
N ASP A 671 -8.45 -41.47 33.63
CA ASP A 671 -7.55 -41.19 32.50
C ASP A 671 -7.98 -39.98 31.68
N LEU A 672 -9.25 -39.60 31.75
CA LEU A 672 -9.81 -38.43 31.09
C LEU A 672 -9.39 -37.10 31.76
N PHE A 673 -8.82 -37.14 32.96
CA PHE A 673 -8.45 -35.95 33.74
C PHE A 673 -6.98 -35.54 33.60
N GLN A 674 -6.25 -36.09 32.63
CA GLN A 674 -4.82 -35.82 32.37
C GLN A 674 -4.59 -34.51 31.60
N SER A 675 -5.07 -33.38 32.11
CA SER A 675 -4.90 -32.06 31.48
C SER A 675 -4.99 -30.91 32.49
N SER A 676 -4.19 -29.85 32.28
CA SER A 676 -4.23 -28.63 33.09
C SER A 676 -5.62 -27.97 33.10
N LYS A 677 -6.25 -27.84 31.92
CA LYS A 677 -7.59 -27.22 31.75
C LYS A 677 -8.67 -27.94 32.55
N VAL A 678 -8.68 -29.28 32.49
CA VAL A 678 -9.64 -30.12 33.22
C VAL A 678 -9.37 -30.07 34.72
N SER A 679 -8.09 -30.14 35.10
CA SER A 679 -7.67 -30.01 36.49
C SER A 679 -8.14 -28.70 37.11
N PHE A 680 -8.09 -27.59 36.37
CA PHE A 680 -8.55 -26.28 36.85
C PHE A 680 -10.05 -26.28 37.13
N VAL A 681 -10.86 -26.81 36.21
CA VAL A 681 -12.32 -26.94 36.36
C VAL A 681 -12.68 -27.83 37.54
N LEU A 682 -12.04 -28.99 37.66
CA LEU A 682 -12.24 -29.92 38.77
C LEU A 682 -11.85 -29.29 40.12
N SER A 683 -10.72 -28.57 40.16
CA SER A 683 -10.24 -27.88 41.35
C SER A 683 -11.19 -26.80 41.82
N ALA A 684 -11.82 -26.09 40.88
CA ALA A 684 -12.79 -25.07 41.18
C ALA A 684 -14.17 -25.63 41.60
N ILE A 685 -14.66 -26.72 40.97
CA ILE A 685 -15.85 -27.44 41.48
C ILE A 685 -15.56 -27.97 42.89
N HIS A 686 -14.35 -28.48 43.12
CA HIS A 686 -13.89 -28.91 44.44
C HIS A 686 -13.77 -27.76 45.45
N ALA A 687 -13.39 -26.56 45.03
CA ALA A 687 -13.36 -25.38 45.90
C ALA A 687 -14.75 -25.07 46.49
N LEU A 688 -15.80 -25.31 45.71
CA LEU A 688 -17.19 -25.20 46.13
C LEU A 688 -17.70 -26.44 46.89
N ASP A 689 -16.95 -27.54 46.90
CA ASP A 689 -17.30 -28.80 47.56
C ASP A 689 -16.97 -28.84 49.06
N GLN A 690 -17.97 -28.52 49.88
CA GLN A 690 -17.93 -28.64 51.35
C GLN A 690 -17.67 -30.05 51.88
N ARG A 691 -18.01 -31.12 51.12
CA ARG A 691 -17.85 -32.52 51.58
C ARG A 691 -16.53 -33.16 51.13
N ASN A 692 -15.68 -32.41 50.40
CA ASN A 692 -14.37 -32.87 49.87
C ASN A 692 -14.42 -34.21 49.10
N GLN A 693 -15.54 -34.51 48.43
CA GLN A 693 -15.74 -35.77 47.72
C GLN A 693 -14.81 -35.92 46.50
N LEU A 694 -14.39 -34.79 45.91
CA LEU A 694 -13.51 -34.74 44.74
C LEU A 694 -12.01 -34.71 45.09
N ASP A 695 -11.62 -34.74 46.36
CA ASP A 695 -10.23 -34.48 46.77
C ASP A 695 -9.23 -35.50 46.19
N SER A 696 -9.64 -36.78 46.08
CA SER A 696 -8.82 -37.83 45.47
C SER A 696 -8.60 -37.64 43.97
N VAL A 697 -9.60 -37.10 43.26
CA VAL A 697 -9.55 -36.85 41.81
C VAL A 697 -8.71 -35.60 41.53
N VAL A 698 -8.94 -34.52 42.27
CA VAL A 698 -8.20 -33.26 42.13
C VAL A 698 -6.73 -33.43 42.48
N SER A 699 -6.41 -34.20 43.52
CA SER A 699 -5.01 -34.47 43.89
C SER A 699 -4.27 -35.21 42.77
N SER A 700 -4.93 -36.14 42.07
CA SER A 700 -4.35 -36.84 40.91
C SER A 700 -4.22 -35.97 39.66
N SER A 701 -5.10 -34.97 39.46
CA SER A 701 -5.08 -34.10 38.28
C SER A 701 -4.12 -32.92 38.38
N ARG A 702 -3.70 -32.54 39.61
CA ARG A 702 -2.79 -31.39 39.83
C ARG A 702 -1.40 -31.58 39.22
N CYS A 703 -0.95 -32.82 39.06
CA CYS A 703 0.36 -33.15 38.47
C CYS A 703 0.51 -32.72 37.00
N PHE A 704 -0.60 -32.37 36.32
CA PHE A 704 -0.62 -32.00 34.90
C PHE A 704 -0.63 -30.49 34.65
N VAL A 705 -0.50 -29.65 35.68
CA VAL A 705 -0.36 -28.20 35.53
C VAL A 705 1.11 -27.85 35.41
N VAL A 706 1.51 -27.30 34.25
CA VAL A 706 2.92 -27.09 33.90
C VAL A 706 3.27 -25.60 33.83
N SER A 707 2.35 -24.74 33.38
CA SER A 707 2.68 -23.32 33.19
C SER A 707 2.67 -22.53 34.51
N PRO A 708 3.61 -21.59 34.71
CA PRO A 708 3.65 -20.75 35.92
C PRO A 708 2.34 -19.98 36.16
N ALA A 709 1.68 -19.51 35.08
CA ALA A 709 0.41 -18.80 35.16
C ALA A 709 -0.73 -19.72 35.65
N GLU A 710 -0.89 -20.91 35.08
CA GLU A 710 -1.90 -21.87 35.55
C GLU A 710 -1.63 -22.33 36.99
N ILE A 711 -0.36 -22.51 37.38
CA ILE A 711 0.00 -22.84 38.77
C ILE A 711 -0.40 -21.72 39.73
N THR A 712 -0.16 -20.46 39.35
CA THR A 712 -0.60 -19.32 40.17
C THR A 712 -2.12 -19.25 40.28
N GLY A 713 -2.85 -19.47 39.18
CA GLY A 713 -4.31 -19.57 39.17
C GLY A 713 -4.84 -20.72 40.05
N MET A 714 -4.17 -21.88 40.04
CA MET A 714 -4.52 -23.01 40.90
C MET A 714 -4.35 -22.69 42.38
N HIS A 715 -3.28 -21.99 42.74
CA HIS A 715 -3.06 -21.56 44.12
C HIS A 715 -4.10 -20.52 44.57
N ILE A 716 -4.54 -19.65 43.67
CA ILE A 716 -5.66 -18.72 43.89
C ILE A 716 -6.95 -19.52 44.15
N LEU A 717 -7.28 -20.51 43.32
CA LEU A 717 -8.46 -21.37 43.53
C LEU A 717 -8.42 -22.11 44.86
N ILE A 718 -7.25 -22.60 45.28
CA ILE A 718 -7.08 -23.28 46.57
C ILE A 718 -7.30 -22.30 47.74
N ALA A 719 -6.76 -21.08 47.63
CA ALA A 719 -6.97 -20.04 48.65
C ALA A 719 -8.44 -19.65 48.75
N LEU A 720 -9.13 -19.46 47.61
CA LEU A 720 -10.57 -19.17 47.57
C LEU A 720 -11.41 -20.35 48.10
N GLY A 721 -11.06 -21.59 47.76
CA GLY A 721 -11.73 -22.78 48.28
C GLY A 721 -11.64 -22.91 49.81
N LYS A 722 -10.50 -22.52 50.40
CA LYS A 722 -10.35 -22.46 51.87
C LYS A 722 -11.28 -21.40 52.51
N LEU A 723 -11.61 -20.33 51.79
CA LEU A 723 -12.56 -19.31 52.26
C LEU A 723 -14.02 -19.78 52.19
N VAL A 724 -14.38 -20.56 51.16
CA VAL A 724 -15.76 -21.03 50.94
C VAL A 724 -16.11 -22.23 51.84
N LYS A 725 -15.17 -23.16 52.05
CA LYS A 725 -15.43 -24.41 52.79
C LYS A 725 -15.62 -24.23 54.31
N HIS A 726 -15.12 -23.14 54.89
CA HIS A 726 -15.12 -22.92 56.34
C HIS A 726 -16.24 -22.00 56.88
N GLY A 727 -17.23 -21.65 56.04
CA GLY A 727 -18.44 -20.93 56.46
C GLY A 727 -18.21 -19.45 56.80
N SER A 728 -19.29 -18.66 56.77
CA SER A 728 -19.32 -17.19 56.89
C SER A 728 -18.95 -16.61 58.26
N GLU A 729 -18.57 -17.43 59.23
CA GLU A 729 -18.55 -17.03 60.66
C GLU A 729 -17.14 -16.98 61.29
N ASN A 730 -16.08 -17.49 60.65
CA ASN A 730 -14.78 -17.63 61.31
C ASN A 730 -13.60 -16.93 60.58
N CYS A 731 -12.94 -16.00 61.27
CA CYS A 731 -11.68 -15.35 60.83
C CYS A 731 -10.55 -16.37 60.50
N LEU A 732 -10.66 -17.59 61.04
CA LEU A 732 -9.75 -18.72 60.76
C LEU A 732 -9.68 -19.09 59.26
N ALA A 733 -10.78 -18.91 58.51
CA ALA A 733 -10.81 -19.22 57.07
C ALA A 733 -9.90 -18.28 56.26
N ILE A 734 -9.90 -16.98 56.61
CA ILE A 734 -9.05 -15.96 56.00
C ILE A 734 -7.59 -16.24 56.33
N GLN A 735 -7.28 -16.56 57.58
CA GLN A 735 -5.91 -16.85 58.01
C GLN A 735 -5.32 -18.06 57.27
N ASN A 736 -6.13 -19.10 56.99
CA ASN A 736 -5.71 -20.26 56.22
C ASN A 736 -5.45 -19.93 54.74
N GLY A 737 -6.24 -19.03 54.15
CA GLY A 737 -6.02 -18.50 52.80
C GLY A 737 -4.76 -17.64 52.71
N VAL A 738 -4.57 -16.70 53.66
CA VAL A 738 -3.40 -15.83 53.77
C VAL A 738 -2.12 -16.65 53.98
N ASN A 739 -2.14 -17.64 54.88
CA ASN A 739 -0.99 -18.52 55.13
C ASN A 739 -0.62 -19.34 53.89
N HIS A 740 -1.61 -19.78 53.12
CA HIS A 740 -1.39 -20.45 51.84
C HIS A 740 -0.74 -19.51 50.83
N LEU A 741 -1.31 -18.31 50.65
CA LEU A 741 -0.81 -17.33 49.68
C LEU A 741 0.58 -16.79 50.03
N ARG A 742 0.91 -16.62 51.32
CA ARG A 742 2.28 -16.28 51.76
C ARG A 742 3.29 -17.35 51.35
N LYS A 743 2.97 -18.62 51.58
CA LYS A 743 3.83 -19.74 51.15
C LYS A 743 3.98 -19.78 49.63
N THR A 744 2.90 -19.53 48.88
CA THR A 744 2.97 -19.54 47.41
C THR A 744 3.70 -18.33 46.86
N LEU A 745 3.64 -17.17 47.53
CA LEU A 745 4.39 -15.98 47.13
C LEU A 745 5.90 -16.18 47.28
N HIS A 746 6.35 -16.97 48.27
CA HIS A 746 7.76 -17.38 48.35
C HIS A 746 8.20 -18.25 47.17
N MET A 747 7.30 -19.07 46.63
CA MET A 747 7.59 -19.91 45.45
C MET A 747 7.45 -19.14 44.13
N TYR A 748 6.58 -18.12 44.08
CA TYR A 748 6.29 -17.32 42.89
C TYR A 748 6.32 -15.82 43.22
N PRO A 749 7.50 -15.24 43.49
CA PRO A 749 7.61 -13.86 43.96
C PRO A 749 7.12 -12.84 42.93
N ASN A 750 7.23 -13.12 41.63
CA ASN A 750 6.92 -12.17 40.55
C ASN A 750 5.45 -12.18 40.10
N SER A 751 4.57 -12.97 40.73
CA SER A 751 3.15 -13.02 40.34
C SER A 751 2.36 -11.86 40.93
N GLY A 752 1.92 -10.92 40.09
CA GLY A 752 1.04 -9.81 40.47
C GLY A 752 -0.31 -10.29 41.01
N LEU A 753 -0.93 -11.30 40.40
CA LEU A 753 -2.24 -11.83 40.80
C LEU A 753 -2.24 -12.42 42.23
N ILE A 754 -1.21 -13.20 42.60
CA ILE A 754 -1.07 -13.75 43.96
C ILE A 754 -0.93 -12.61 44.97
N ARG A 755 -0.14 -11.58 44.64
CA ARG A 755 0.04 -10.41 45.51
C ARG A 755 -1.27 -9.64 45.67
N ASN A 756 -1.99 -9.38 44.58
CA ASN A 756 -3.26 -8.65 44.60
C ASN A 756 -4.29 -9.36 45.50
N LEU A 757 -4.43 -10.68 45.36
CA LEU A 757 -5.34 -11.47 46.20
C LEU A 757 -4.88 -11.52 47.66
N LEU A 758 -3.57 -11.65 47.92
CA LEU A 758 -3.02 -11.63 49.28
C LEU A 758 -3.29 -10.28 49.96
N ILE A 759 -3.05 -9.17 49.25
CA ILE A 759 -3.31 -7.80 49.74
C ILE A 759 -4.81 -7.67 50.07
N TYR A 760 -5.70 -8.10 49.18
CA TYR A 760 -7.14 -8.05 49.40
C TYR A 760 -7.56 -8.84 50.65
N LEU A 761 -7.06 -10.06 50.84
CA LEU A 761 -7.38 -10.90 52.01
C LEU A 761 -6.78 -10.34 53.32
N LEU A 762 -5.59 -9.73 53.28
CA LEU A 762 -4.97 -9.08 54.44
C LEU A 762 -5.78 -7.86 54.91
N LEU A 763 -6.40 -7.13 53.99
CA LEU A 763 -7.31 -6.02 54.30
C LEU A 763 -8.61 -6.51 54.93
N CYS A 764 -9.12 -7.68 54.53
CA CYS A 764 -10.30 -8.27 55.14
C CYS A 764 -10.08 -8.77 56.59
N ASN A 765 -8.85 -9.04 57.01
CA ASN A 765 -8.53 -9.71 58.28
C ASN A 765 -8.63 -8.82 59.54
N ARG A 766 -8.92 -7.50 59.41
CA ARG A 766 -9.10 -6.51 60.50
C ARG A 766 -7.96 -6.35 61.53
N GLU A 767 -6.90 -7.16 61.51
CA GLU A 767 -5.74 -6.99 62.38
C GLU A 767 -4.88 -5.81 61.92
N TRP A 768 -4.52 -4.90 62.83
CA TRP A 768 -3.74 -3.70 62.49
C TRP A 768 -2.40 -4.04 61.79
N ASN A 769 -1.76 -5.11 62.24
CA ASN A 769 -0.53 -5.64 61.63
C ASN A 769 -0.75 -6.16 60.19
N SER A 770 -1.92 -6.71 59.87
CA SER A 770 -2.21 -7.23 58.51
C SER A 770 -2.42 -6.10 57.50
N ILE A 771 -3.01 -4.98 57.91
CA ILE A 771 -3.20 -3.79 57.07
C ILE A 771 -1.84 -3.13 56.76
N HIS A 772 -0.95 -3.03 57.74
CA HIS A 772 0.43 -2.57 57.51
C HIS A 772 1.22 -3.51 56.58
N LEU A 773 1.11 -4.82 56.76
CA LEU A 773 1.72 -5.80 55.87
C LEU A 773 1.20 -5.69 54.43
N ALA A 774 -0.10 -5.41 54.25
CA ALA A 774 -0.71 -5.23 52.93
C ALA A 774 -0.07 -4.07 52.14
N THR A 775 0.25 -2.95 52.81
CA THR A 775 0.95 -1.81 52.17
C THR A 775 2.40 -2.12 51.76
N ARG A 776 3.07 -3.06 52.45
CA ARG A 776 4.47 -3.43 52.18
C ARG A 776 4.65 -4.50 51.08
N CYS A 777 3.59 -5.21 50.71
CA CYS A 777 3.63 -6.23 49.64
C CYS A 777 3.61 -5.65 48.20
N LEU A 778 3.68 -4.33 48.06
CA LEU A 778 3.55 -3.61 46.79
C LEU A 778 4.82 -3.68 45.93
N VAL A 779 4.66 -3.93 44.63
CA VAL A 779 5.59 -3.51 43.57
C VAL A 779 4.73 -2.93 42.45
N VAL A 780 4.99 -1.68 42.06
CA VAL A 780 4.29 -1.01 40.97
C VAL A 780 5.11 -1.26 39.69
N CYS A 781 4.53 -1.93 38.70
CA CYS A 781 5.11 -2.08 37.37
C CYS A 781 4.14 -1.45 36.35
N ASP A 782 4.70 -0.72 35.38
CA ASP A 782 3.96 0.02 34.32
C ASP A 782 3.24 -0.88 33.30
N SER A 783 3.38 -2.22 33.37
CA SER A 783 2.81 -3.16 32.39
C SER A 783 1.41 -3.68 32.74
N ASP A 784 0.90 -3.43 33.95
CA ASP A 784 -0.38 -4.00 34.43
C ASP A 784 -1.58 -3.04 34.19
N TYR A 785 -1.60 -2.38 33.02
CA TYR A 785 -2.69 -1.49 32.60
C TYR A 785 -3.91 -2.22 32.01
N GLN A 786 -3.84 -3.54 31.82
CA GLN A 786 -5.02 -4.30 31.43
C GLN A 786 -5.97 -4.38 32.62
N LYS A 787 -7.07 -3.63 32.53
CA LYS A 787 -8.28 -3.91 33.32
C LYS A 787 -8.72 -5.34 32.98
N GLU A 788 -8.28 -6.32 33.75
CA GLU A 788 -9.12 -7.48 33.98
C GLU A 788 -10.37 -6.93 34.67
N GLU A 789 -11.53 -7.06 34.03
CA GLU A 789 -12.74 -6.28 34.34
C GLU A 789 -13.24 -6.42 35.80
N ASP A 790 -12.74 -7.39 36.58
CA ASP A 790 -13.49 -7.88 37.75
C ASP A 790 -12.70 -7.97 39.08
N PHE A 791 -11.47 -7.47 39.16
CA PHE A 791 -10.82 -7.14 40.44
C PHE A 791 -10.57 -5.64 40.53
N ARG A 792 -10.88 -5.04 41.70
CA ARG A 792 -10.55 -3.62 41.94
C ARG A 792 -9.09 -3.39 41.57
N SER A 793 -8.82 -2.32 40.82
CA SER A 793 -7.47 -2.05 40.34
C SER A 793 -6.49 -2.04 41.52
N PRO A 794 -5.22 -2.44 41.33
CA PRO A 794 -4.22 -2.40 42.39
C PRO A 794 -4.18 -1.03 43.10
N ILE A 795 -4.47 0.04 42.36
CA ILE A 795 -4.58 1.43 42.84
C ILE A 795 -5.82 1.65 43.73
N GLU A 796 -6.98 1.09 43.37
CA GLU A 796 -8.19 1.16 44.20
C GLU A 796 -8.05 0.37 45.51
N ILE A 797 -7.41 -0.81 45.45
CA ILE A 797 -7.10 -1.62 46.64
C ILE A 797 -6.10 -0.88 47.53
N LEU A 798 -5.12 -0.18 46.94
CA LEU A 798 -4.15 0.66 47.63
C LEU A 798 -4.81 1.88 48.29
N GLY A 799 -5.72 2.56 47.60
CA GLY A 799 -6.52 3.65 48.15
C GLY A 799 -7.33 3.19 49.36
N ALA A 800 -7.94 2.01 49.29
CA ALA A 800 -8.66 1.41 50.42
C ALA A 800 -7.73 1.00 51.57
N ALA A 801 -6.56 0.44 51.28
CA ALA A 801 -5.56 0.05 52.28
C ALA A 801 -5.00 1.25 53.05
N ALA A 802 -4.66 2.33 52.34
CA ALA A 802 -4.17 3.57 52.94
C ALA A 802 -5.23 4.18 53.85
N VAL A 803 -6.48 4.30 53.37
CA VAL A 803 -7.61 4.81 54.17
C VAL A 803 -7.84 3.94 55.43
N ALA A 804 -7.75 2.60 55.30
CA ALA A 804 -7.91 1.68 56.43
C ALA A 804 -6.81 1.81 57.50
N CYS A 805 -5.53 1.95 57.09
CA CYS A 805 -4.40 2.23 57.98
C CYS A 805 -4.62 3.54 58.77
N TYR A 806 -5.09 4.60 58.08
CA TYR A 806 -5.35 5.90 58.70
C TYR A 806 -6.57 5.89 59.63
N SER A 807 -7.65 5.18 59.29
CA SER A 807 -8.84 5.06 60.16
C SER A 807 -8.59 4.22 61.41
N GLY A 808 -7.71 3.21 61.34
CA GLY A 808 -7.37 2.36 62.48
C GLY A 808 -6.45 3.03 63.51
N GLY A 809 -5.79 4.13 63.15
CA GLY A 809 -4.87 4.87 64.03
C GLY A 809 -5.52 5.98 64.86
N ASN A 810 -6.73 6.43 64.53
CA ASN A 810 -7.36 7.60 65.15
C ASN A 810 -8.71 7.26 65.81
N HIS A 811 -8.76 7.26 67.13
CA HIS A 811 -10.01 7.26 67.91
C HIS A 811 -10.72 8.64 67.91
N SER A 812 -10.64 9.44 66.84
CA SER A 812 -11.30 10.76 66.78
C SER A 812 -12.02 11.05 65.46
N ASP A 813 -13.33 11.25 65.57
CA ASP A 813 -14.32 11.46 64.49
C ASP A 813 -14.26 12.85 63.81
N LYS A 814 -13.08 13.41 63.50
CA LYS A 814 -12.99 14.82 63.05
C LYS A 814 -12.42 15.12 61.66
N LEU A 815 -12.23 14.14 60.78
CA LEU A 815 -11.82 14.41 59.40
C LEU A 815 -12.63 13.60 58.38
N SER A 816 -13.69 14.20 57.83
CA SER A 816 -14.40 13.68 56.66
C SER A 816 -13.72 14.19 55.38
N LEU A 817 -12.91 13.36 54.72
CA LEU A 817 -12.43 13.61 53.36
C LEU A 817 -13.58 13.34 52.35
N PRO A 818 -14.04 14.32 51.55
CA PRO A 818 -15.22 14.16 50.68
C PRO A 818 -14.99 13.30 49.42
N THR A 819 -13.74 12.96 49.10
CA THR A 819 -13.36 12.27 47.85
C THR A 819 -13.34 10.75 47.96
N CYS A 820 -13.45 10.18 49.17
CA CYS A 820 -13.50 8.73 49.37
C CYS A 820 -14.95 8.23 49.47
N ARG A 821 -15.60 7.92 48.34
CA ARG A 821 -16.92 7.25 48.35
C ARG A 821 -16.89 5.80 48.85
N GLY A 822 -15.72 5.22 49.11
CA GLY A 822 -15.58 3.85 49.60
C GLY A 822 -15.34 3.80 51.10
N GLN A 823 -16.41 3.73 51.91
CA GLN A 823 -16.27 3.27 53.30
C GLN A 823 -15.70 1.83 53.30
N CYS A 824 -14.78 1.55 54.24
CA CYS A 824 -14.22 0.22 54.43
C CYS A 824 -15.37 -0.74 54.77
N LEU A 825 -15.67 -1.68 53.88
CA LEU A 825 -16.71 -2.69 54.10
C LEU A 825 -16.44 -3.42 55.41
N SER A 826 -17.49 -3.70 56.18
CA SER A 826 -17.35 -4.55 57.36
C SER A 826 -16.78 -5.91 56.94
N GLY A 827 -15.92 -6.53 57.76
CA GLY A 827 -15.24 -7.77 57.39
C GLY A 827 -16.22 -8.86 56.98
N HIS A 828 -17.37 -8.96 57.65
CA HIS A 828 -18.46 -9.85 57.29
C HIS A 828 -19.11 -9.54 55.94
N GLU A 829 -19.34 -8.26 55.62
CA GLU A 829 -19.96 -7.86 54.35
C GLU A 829 -18.99 -8.00 53.17
N ALA A 830 -17.69 -7.79 53.40
CA ALA A 830 -16.64 -8.07 52.42
C ALA A 830 -16.47 -9.58 52.16
N ILE A 831 -16.52 -10.41 53.22
CA ILE A 831 -16.49 -11.89 53.12
C ILE A 831 -17.75 -12.40 52.42
N GLN A 832 -18.94 -11.90 52.77
CA GLN A 832 -20.18 -12.26 52.09
C GLN A 832 -20.17 -11.79 50.64
N ARG A 833 -19.64 -10.61 50.32
CA ARG A 833 -19.49 -10.16 48.93
C ARG A 833 -18.49 -10.99 48.17
N LEU A 834 -17.33 -11.34 48.76
CA LEU A 834 -16.36 -12.27 48.17
C LEU A 834 -16.98 -13.63 47.94
N GLN A 835 -17.67 -14.22 48.92
CA GLN A 835 -18.34 -15.51 48.79
C GLN A 835 -19.48 -15.45 47.77
N LYS A 836 -20.19 -14.31 47.69
CA LYS A 836 -21.28 -14.06 46.72
C LYS A 836 -20.75 -13.77 45.31
N HIS A 837 -19.60 -13.14 45.15
CA HIS A 837 -18.88 -12.98 43.86
C HIS A 837 -18.21 -14.29 43.47
N VAL A 838 -17.58 -15.00 44.40
CA VAL A 838 -17.02 -16.34 44.20
C VAL A 838 -18.10 -17.39 43.91
N SER A 839 -19.37 -17.12 44.17
CA SER A 839 -20.49 -18.00 43.79
C SER A 839 -21.34 -17.47 42.63
N ARG A 840 -21.42 -16.14 42.41
CA ARG A 840 -22.11 -15.50 41.26
C ARG A 840 -21.24 -15.26 40.03
N ASP A 841 -19.93 -15.13 40.19
CA ASP A 841 -18.98 -14.75 39.12
C ASP A 841 -17.90 -15.80 38.87
N PHE A 842 -17.68 -16.78 39.77
CA PHE A 842 -17.09 -18.07 39.37
C PHE A 842 -17.76 -18.61 38.13
N PRO A 843 -19.10 -18.56 37.99
CA PRO A 843 -19.73 -18.97 36.77
C PRO A 843 -19.42 -18.08 35.54
N VAL A 844 -19.23 -16.78 35.71
CA VAL A 844 -18.90 -15.85 34.60
C VAL A 844 -17.44 -16.03 34.13
N THR A 845 -16.49 -16.11 35.07
CA THR A 845 -15.08 -16.45 34.78
C THR A 845 -14.89 -17.90 34.31
N PHE A 846 -15.76 -18.83 34.71
CA PHE A 846 -15.84 -20.20 34.17
C PHE A 846 -16.33 -20.28 32.72
N VAL A 847 -17.11 -19.30 32.27
CA VAL A 847 -17.76 -19.31 30.95
C VAL A 847 -16.79 -18.89 29.84
N PHE A 848 -15.73 -18.13 30.15
CA PHE A 848 -14.92 -17.47 29.12
C PHE A 848 -13.77 -18.25 28.49
N CYS A 849 -13.50 -19.51 28.85
CA CYS A 849 -12.50 -20.34 28.16
C CYS A 849 -13.08 -21.21 27.02
N LEU A 850 -13.94 -20.63 26.17
CA LEU A 850 -14.29 -21.22 24.86
C LEU A 850 -13.31 -20.79 23.74
N SER A 851 -12.34 -19.93 24.05
CA SER A 851 -11.34 -19.41 23.10
C SER A 851 -9.94 -19.68 23.62
N VAL A 852 -9.40 -20.87 23.33
CA VAL A 852 -8.08 -21.19 22.72
C VAL A 852 -8.02 -22.70 22.56
#